data_AF-A0AAI9Z5A1-F1
#
_entry.id   AF-A0AAI9Z5A1-F1
#
_cell.length_a   1.000
_cell.length_b   1.000
_cell.length_c   1.000
_cell.angle_alpha   90.00
_cell.angle_beta   90.00
_cell.angle_gamma   90.00
#
_symmetry.space_group_name_H-M   'P 1'
#
loop_
_entity.id
_entity.type
_entity.pdbx_description
1 polymer ?
#
loop_
_entity_poly.entity_id
_entity_poly.type
_entity_poly.pdbx_seq_one_letter_code
_entity_poly.pdbx_strand_id
1 'polypeptide(L)'
;MLFQPRHLRIGVDVGGTNTDGVVLDPSRASEPDKGIIAWHKSPTTTNPSEGINNAIVTMFESTKIDPSEIASVTIGTTHFVNALIERDAARLAPVAVIRLTSQFSKHDPPCLDWPEDLRDLILGYYALCKGGLEVDGTLIADIDTEEIKAQCAVIRERGIKNVVVNGIFSPIDTIERQEERVADIIRSEISGCTVTCSKDVANLGFQERENAAILNATVLNFARRTIKSFQEPMSRLGINCPVFISQNDGTILSGEMAANLPIRTFSSGPTNSMRGAAFLVQDHKLSNRAVMVVDIGGTTTDVGLLQANGFPRQQAAYSEFAGVRLNFSCPDVKSIGLGGGSIVRKGVEKLTVGPDSVGYRIKTEAIVFGGCTLTATDCTVLVSSSSPATPIGDASLVQSALDAQGVTQFSAIVKQKLEKVIDTMKTSPEDIPVLLVGGGALIAPYELRGASEVLKPEWAGVANAIGAAIARVSATVDTVKSTESRSIQEILVGVEEEARGKAVDAGAVPSSVHIVDVDTIPLAYIANKSRFIVRAAGDFDFSRTDLSSLLQSSEDESQDAEVSTNRVVKTTTFQTKEEIDVLTYNPLVRDRVWYISETDLDWISIGCYILGTGGGGSPYSQQLILREKLRKGAVVRVVNPHDIPDDALVGCGGYAGSPTVAIEKKSADEMQEAQEEMYKHLGTPATHMISVEIGGANGLQSMMIGSSTNMNVPAVDGDWMGRAYPTKWQTTPVVFNERSPIWTPVTMSDGNGSIVTMSRASSDKQVERVMRAALAEMGSQVAVADPPVTGAETKRWVVEHTISQSWRIGRAVAMARKLNCVDNVAETIVEECGGHGSAKVLFKGKIVGVERVLRKGHVYGELVIEGADISSSEEPGQEPKKEQFTGFVKIPFKNENIAAIKASSAKSGPQEAGTEMQEDVLAIVPDLIAVIDAQNGEAIGTPEYRYGLLVTVLGIAASDRWTGSTRGLEIGGPEAFGFSHLKYHPLGSFVKPQSVIDEFNV
;
A
#
# COMPACT_ATOMS: atom_id res chain seq x y z
N MET A 1 11.03 54.05 10.29
CA MET A 1 11.91 52.87 10.26
C MET A 1 11.39 51.96 9.16
N LEU A 2 12.17 51.72 8.12
CA LEU A 2 11.85 50.74 7.08
C LEU A 2 11.95 49.35 7.74
N PHE A 3 10.85 48.61 7.84
CA PHE A 3 10.88 47.22 8.29
C PHE A 3 11.81 46.44 7.35
N GLN A 4 12.93 45.92 7.86
CA GLN A 4 13.71 44.95 7.10
C GLN A 4 12.87 43.68 6.93
N PRO A 5 12.81 43.10 5.72
CA PRO A 5 12.04 41.88 5.50
C PRO A 5 12.70 40.70 6.24
N ARG A 6 11.87 39.93 6.95
CA ARG A 6 12.27 38.67 7.58
C ARG A 6 12.70 37.70 6.49
N HIS A 7 13.86 37.07 6.63
CA HIS A 7 14.42 36.21 5.58
C HIS A 7 15.03 34.91 6.10
N LEU A 8 15.36 34.82 7.40
CA LEU A 8 15.97 33.64 7.99
C LEU A 8 14.94 32.55 8.30
N ARG A 9 15.30 31.30 8.06
CA ARG A 9 14.45 30.13 8.34
C ARG A 9 15.13 29.21 9.34
N ILE A 10 14.37 28.74 10.31
CA ILE A 10 14.83 27.73 11.25
C ILE A 10 14.20 26.40 10.88
N GLY A 11 15.03 25.37 10.71
CA GLY A 11 14.59 23.99 10.59
C GLY A 11 15.03 23.21 11.81
N VAL A 12 14.12 22.43 12.39
CA VAL A 12 14.41 21.51 13.50
C VAL A 12 13.85 20.14 13.15
N ASP A 13 14.61 19.08 13.32
CA ASP A 13 14.14 17.70 13.17
C ASP A 13 14.36 16.94 14.47
N VAL A 14 13.26 16.49 15.08
CA VAL A 14 13.27 15.73 16.32
C VAL A 14 13.07 14.25 16.00
N GLY A 15 14.19 13.53 15.89
CA GLY A 15 14.21 12.09 15.68
C GLY A 15 14.33 11.29 16.98
N GLY A 16 14.35 9.95 16.89
CA GLY A 16 14.44 9.07 18.07
C GLY A 16 15.83 9.01 18.74
N THR A 17 16.89 9.52 18.08
CA THR A 17 18.27 9.49 18.61
C THR A 17 18.85 10.89 18.81
N ASN A 18 18.68 11.77 17.84
CA ASN A 18 19.18 13.15 17.91
C ASN A 18 18.08 14.16 17.56
N THR A 19 18.21 15.35 18.13
CA THR A 19 17.53 16.57 17.72
C THR A 19 18.52 17.43 16.94
N ASP A 20 18.16 17.71 15.70
CA ASP A 20 18.97 18.43 14.72
C ASP A 20 18.34 19.80 14.44
N GLY A 21 19.15 20.86 14.41
CA GLY A 21 18.71 22.22 14.17
C GLY A 21 19.59 22.93 13.15
N VAL A 22 18.99 23.80 12.34
CA VAL A 22 19.69 24.69 11.41
C VAL A 22 19.01 26.06 11.34
N VAL A 23 19.82 27.09 11.13
CA VAL A 23 19.37 28.43 10.72
C VAL A 23 19.94 28.72 9.33
N LEU A 24 19.06 29.03 8.39
CA LEU A 24 19.37 29.17 6.97
C LEU A 24 18.86 30.50 6.41
N ASP A 25 19.68 31.17 5.61
CA ASP A 25 19.26 32.21 4.67
C ASP A 25 19.09 31.63 3.26
N PRO A 26 17.85 31.43 2.78
CA PRO A 26 17.59 30.88 1.45
C PRO A 26 18.11 31.76 0.30
N SER A 27 18.30 33.07 0.53
CA SER A 27 18.78 33.98 -0.52
C SER A 27 20.25 33.75 -0.86
N ARG A 28 20.98 33.10 0.04
CA ARG A 28 22.41 32.78 -0.06
C ARG A 28 22.66 31.30 -0.39
N ALA A 29 21.63 30.56 -0.81
CA ALA A 29 21.73 29.12 -1.10
C ALA A 29 22.79 28.75 -2.15
N SER A 30 23.12 29.66 -3.07
CA SER A 30 24.16 29.47 -4.10
C SER A 30 25.58 29.83 -3.63
N GLU A 31 25.76 30.29 -2.39
CA GLU A 31 27.07 30.54 -1.81
C GLU A 31 27.73 29.23 -1.34
N PRO A 32 29.07 29.19 -1.13
CA PRO A 32 29.75 27.98 -0.69
C PRO A 32 29.25 27.42 0.64
N ASP A 33 28.81 28.30 1.56
CA ASP A 33 28.20 27.95 2.84
C ASP A 33 26.71 27.57 2.75
N LYS A 34 26.14 27.62 1.53
CA LYS A 34 24.73 27.33 1.22
C LYS A 34 23.74 28.18 1.99
N GLY A 35 24.17 29.33 2.51
CA GLY A 35 23.36 30.17 3.39
C GLY A 35 23.12 29.57 4.78
N ILE A 36 23.86 28.52 5.18
CA ILE A 36 23.78 27.94 6.52
C ILE A 36 24.54 28.85 7.49
N ILE A 37 23.80 29.50 8.40
CA ILE A 37 24.37 30.46 9.36
C ILE A 37 24.79 29.76 10.64
N ALA A 38 23.93 28.87 11.15
CA ALA A 38 24.17 28.12 12.38
C ALA A 38 23.54 26.73 12.28
N TRP A 39 24.11 25.76 12.98
CA TRP A 39 23.54 24.42 13.10
C TRP A 39 23.87 23.82 14.47
N HIS A 40 23.05 22.87 14.91
CA HIS A 40 23.25 22.16 16.17
C HIS A 40 22.75 20.72 16.06
N LYS A 41 23.43 19.81 16.77
CA LYS A 41 23.05 18.40 16.87
C LYS A 41 23.24 17.94 18.31
N SER A 42 22.17 17.48 18.94
CA SER A 42 22.19 17.00 20.32
C SER A 42 21.40 15.69 20.47
N PRO A 43 21.68 14.87 21.49
CA PRO A 43 20.83 13.73 21.80
C PRO A 43 19.38 14.16 22.06
N THR A 44 18.41 13.38 21.56
CA THR A 44 16.99 13.67 21.81
C THR A 44 16.67 13.54 23.30
N THR A 45 15.96 14.54 23.83
CA THR A 45 15.46 14.57 25.21
C THR A 45 14.13 13.82 25.33
N THR A 46 13.79 13.36 26.54
CA THR A 46 12.46 12.75 26.79
C THR A 46 11.32 13.76 26.61
N ASN A 47 11.59 15.04 26.86
CA ASN A 47 10.69 16.15 26.53
C ASN A 47 11.13 16.83 25.22
N PRO A 48 10.39 16.68 24.12
CA PRO A 48 10.78 17.21 22.81
C PRO A 48 10.90 18.74 22.78
N SER A 49 10.05 19.45 23.53
CA SER A 49 10.09 20.91 23.62
C SER A 49 11.38 21.42 24.25
N GLU A 50 11.94 20.66 25.20
CA GLU A 50 13.23 20.98 25.80
C GLU A 50 14.35 20.82 24.77
N GLY A 51 14.34 19.73 24.00
CA GLY A 51 15.32 19.48 22.94
C GLY A 51 15.28 20.56 21.85
N ILE A 52 14.08 20.95 21.40
CA ILE A 52 13.88 22.04 20.44
C ILE A 52 14.40 23.37 21.01
N ASN A 53 14.03 23.71 22.25
CA ASN A 53 14.47 24.94 22.89
C ASN A 53 15.99 24.99 23.03
N ASN A 54 16.61 23.91 23.50
CA ASN A 54 18.06 23.82 23.67
C ASN A 54 18.80 23.96 22.33
N ALA A 55 18.28 23.34 21.26
CA ALA A 55 18.85 23.46 19.92
C ALA A 55 18.80 24.91 19.42
N ILE A 56 17.64 25.57 19.54
CA ILE A 56 17.47 26.96 19.08
C ILE A 56 18.32 27.93 19.89
N VAL A 57 18.31 27.83 21.22
CA VAL A 57 19.14 28.67 22.10
C VAL A 57 20.62 28.52 21.74
N THR A 58 21.09 27.29 21.54
CA THR A 58 22.50 27.04 21.22
C THR A 58 22.89 27.61 19.84
N MET A 59 21.98 27.56 18.85
CA MET A 59 22.21 28.20 17.55
C MET A 59 22.25 29.73 17.64
N PHE A 60 21.44 30.34 18.51
CA PHE A 60 21.40 31.79 18.75
C PHE A 60 22.57 32.27 19.62
N GLU A 61 23.15 31.40 20.44
CA GLU A 61 24.36 31.72 21.20
C GLU A 61 25.61 31.62 20.32
N SER A 62 25.65 30.67 19.40
CA SER A 62 26.79 30.49 18.47
C SER A 62 26.88 31.59 17.43
N THR A 63 25.78 32.29 17.13
CA THR A 63 25.69 33.37 16.16
C THR A 63 24.80 34.49 16.66
N LYS A 64 25.22 35.77 16.57
CA LYS A 64 24.46 36.92 17.09
C LYS A 64 23.24 37.28 16.20
N ILE A 65 22.30 36.36 16.05
CA ILE A 65 21.10 36.51 15.23
C ILE A 65 20.04 37.29 16.02
N ASP A 66 19.41 38.28 15.38
CA ASP A 66 18.26 38.98 15.93
C ASP A 66 16.99 38.12 15.71
N PRO A 67 16.22 37.75 16.76
CA PRO A 67 14.98 36.99 16.63
C PRO A 67 13.95 37.62 15.66
N SER A 68 14.02 38.93 15.43
CA SER A 68 13.13 39.65 14.52
C SER A 68 13.40 39.38 13.03
N GLU A 69 14.56 38.82 12.67
CA GLU A 69 14.92 38.45 11.30
C GLU A 69 14.34 37.09 10.86
N ILE A 70 13.84 36.29 11.81
CA ILE A 70 13.30 34.95 11.58
C ILE A 70 11.94 35.03 10.88
N ALA A 71 11.87 34.52 9.65
CA ALA A 71 10.67 34.42 8.83
C ALA A 71 9.76 33.25 9.24
N SER A 72 10.32 32.10 9.61
CA SER A 72 9.57 30.91 9.99
C SER A 72 10.40 29.90 10.78
N VAL A 73 9.70 29.04 11.53
CA VAL A 73 10.27 27.85 12.18
C VAL A 73 9.53 26.62 11.62
N THR A 74 10.26 25.65 11.08
CA THR A 74 9.68 24.38 10.62
C THR A 74 10.21 23.22 11.44
N ILE A 75 9.32 22.36 11.92
CA ILE A 75 9.65 21.23 12.79
C ILE A 75 9.30 19.91 12.08
N GLY A 76 10.27 19.04 11.88
CA GLY A 76 10.07 17.62 11.59
C GLY A 76 10.00 16.83 12.88
N THR A 77 9.06 15.87 12.99
CA THR A 77 8.92 15.09 14.21
C THR A 77 8.37 13.69 13.96
N THR A 78 8.94 12.70 14.64
CA THR A 78 8.44 11.31 14.65
C THR A 78 7.61 10.97 15.90
N HIS A 79 7.33 11.96 16.76
CA HIS A 79 6.68 11.72 18.06
C HIS A 79 5.27 11.12 17.95
N PHE A 80 4.49 11.51 16.95
CA PHE A 80 3.12 11.02 16.79
C PHE A 80 3.07 9.56 16.37
N VAL A 81 3.93 9.16 15.42
CA VAL A 81 3.97 7.76 14.96
C VAL A 81 4.52 6.83 16.05
N ASN A 82 5.47 7.30 16.87
CA ASN A 82 6.01 6.50 17.98
C ASN A 82 4.94 6.15 19.02
N ALA A 83 3.97 7.03 19.28
CA ALA A 83 2.86 6.71 20.18
C ALA A 83 2.05 5.48 19.72
N LEU A 84 1.89 5.32 18.41
CA LEU A 84 1.21 4.17 17.80
C LEU A 84 2.09 2.91 17.82
N ILE A 85 3.38 3.04 17.53
CA ILE A 85 4.34 1.92 17.55
C ILE A 85 4.52 1.38 18.98
N GLU A 86 4.65 2.27 19.97
CA GLU A 86 4.84 1.94 21.39
C GLU A 86 3.56 1.45 22.08
N ARG A 87 2.40 1.50 21.40
CA ARG A 87 1.07 1.21 21.97
C ARG A 87 0.79 2.02 23.24
N ASP A 88 1.17 3.30 23.27
CA ASP A 88 1.10 4.11 24.48
C ASP A 88 -0.34 4.58 24.78
N ALA A 89 -1.01 3.86 25.68
CA ALA A 89 -2.38 4.15 26.12
C ALA A 89 -2.57 5.52 26.78
N ALA A 90 -1.50 6.20 27.22
CA ALA A 90 -1.60 7.56 27.76
C ALA A 90 -1.61 8.63 26.66
N ARG A 91 -1.10 8.30 25.46
CA ARG A 91 -1.06 9.20 24.30
C ARG A 91 -2.14 8.90 23.26
N LEU A 92 -2.75 7.72 23.31
CA LEU A 92 -3.79 7.26 22.40
C LEU A 92 -5.18 7.32 23.05
N ALA A 93 -6.12 7.96 22.37
CA ALA A 93 -7.50 8.10 22.85
C ALA A 93 -8.44 7.10 22.15
N PRO A 94 -9.47 6.57 22.85
CA PRO A 94 -10.52 5.78 22.21
C PRO A 94 -11.28 6.58 21.14
N VAL A 95 -11.71 5.89 20.09
CA VAL A 95 -12.41 6.42 18.92
C VAL A 95 -13.73 5.68 18.72
N ALA A 96 -14.78 6.43 18.39
CA ALA A 96 -16.04 5.90 17.89
C ALA A 96 -16.13 6.12 16.37
N VAL A 97 -16.68 5.16 15.61
CA VAL A 97 -16.79 5.25 14.15
C VAL A 97 -18.26 5.20 13.72
N ILE A 98 -18.72 6.19 12.96
CA ILE A 98 -20.03 6.18 12.30
C ILE A 98 -19.80 5.99 10.81
N ARG A 99 -20.24 4.84 10.29
CA ARG A 99 -20.17 4.52 8.86
C ARG A 99 -21.48 4.88 8.17
N LEU A 100 -21.39 5.63 7.08
CA LEU A 100 -22.51 5.97 6.19
C LEU A 100 -22.50 5.01 5.01
N THR A 101 -23.01 3.80 5.25
CA THR A 101 -22.90 2.68 4.32
C THR A 101 -24.24 2.00 4.06
N SER A 102 -25.30 2.38 4.78
CA SER A 102 -26.56 1.64 4.78
C SER A 102 -26.28 0.15 5.09
N GLN A 103 -26.63 -0.79 4.20
CA GLN A 103 -26.36 -2.22 4.38
C GLN A 103 -24.94 -2.67 3.95
N PHE A 104 -24.21 -1.86 3.18
CA PHE A 104 -22.85 -2.18 2.76
C PHE A 104 -21.87 -2.18 3.94
N SER A 105 -20.80 -2.99 3.86
CA SER A 105 -19.80 -3.19 4.92
C SER A 105 -20.27 -3.92 6.19
N LYS A 106 -21.51 -4.43 6.22
CA LYS A 106 -22.09 -5.16 7.36
C LYS A 106 -21.24 -6.31 7.90
N HIS A 107 -20.48 -6.97 7.01
CA HIS A 107 -19.62 -8.11 7.36
C HIS A 107 -18.14 -7.76 7.53
N ASP A 108 -17.78 -6.49 7.37
CA ASP A 108 -16.39 -5.99 7.36
C ASP A 108 -16.23 -4.83 8.37
N PRO A 109 -16.28 -5.08 9.70
CA PRO A 109 -16.26 -4.01 10.70
C PRO A 109 -14.96 -3.19 10.69
N PRO A 110 -14.95 -1.97 11.28
CA PRO A 110 -13.72 -1.18 11.40
C PRO A 110 -12.58 -1.94 12.08
N CYS A 111 -11.35 -1.65 11.67
CA CYS A 111 -10.12 -2.23 12.20
C CYS A 111 -10.02 -3.77 12.06
N LEU A 112 -10.70 -4.38 11.09
CA LEU A 112 -10.75 -5.84 10.92
C LEU A 112 -9.38 -6.48 10.65
N ASP A 113 -8.49 -5.74 9.99
CA ASP A 113 -7.13 -6.16 9.63
C ASP A 113 -6.06 -5.66 10.60
N TRP A 114 -6.44 -4.98 11.69
CA TRP A 114 -5.48 -4.42 12.63
C TRP A 114 -4.92 -5.47 13.59
N PRO A 115 -3.73 -5.22 14.16
CA PRO A 115 -3.28 -5.91 15.36
C PRO A 115 -4.32 -5.79 16.48
N GLU A 116 -4.66 -6.93 17.11
CA GLU A 116 -5.75 -7.01 18.09
C GLU A 116 -5.52 -6.07 19.29
N ASP A 117 -4.28 -5.94 19.73
CA ASP A 117 -3.86 -5.03 20.80
C ASP A 117 -4.15 -3.55 20.49
N LEU A 118 -3.82 -3.13 19.26
CA LEU A 118 -4.06 -1.77 18.79
C LEU A 118 -5.55 -1.49 18.59
N ARG A 119 -6.28 -2.48 18.04
CA ARG A 119 -7.72 -2.41 17.86
C ARG A 119 -8.44 -2.26 19.19
N ASP A 120 -8.13 -3.10 20.18
CA ASP A 120 -8.76 -3.08 21.50
C ASP A 120 -8.46 -1.78 22.27
N LEU A 121 -7.28 -1.20 22.04
CA LEU A 121 -6.89 0.07 22.64
C LEU A 121 -7.66 1.26 22.05
N ILE A 122 -7.88 1.27 20.73
CA ILE A 122 -8.38 2.44 19.99
C ILE A 122 -9.87 2.37 19.68
N LEU A 123 -10.38 1.25 19.16
CA LEU A 123 -11.76 1.15 18.68
C LEU A 123 -12.73 0.94 19.85
N GLY A 124 -13.31 2.03 20.35
CA GLY A 124 -14.23 1.98 21.50
C GLY A 124 -15.69 1.70 21.13
N TYR A 125 -16.09 2.07 19.92
CA TYR A 125 -17.45 1.87 19.41
C TYR A 125 -17.51 2.03 17.89
N TYR A 126 -18.47 1.37 17.23
CA TYR A 126 -18.84 1.71 15.87
C TYR A 126 -20.33 1.48 15.62
N ALA A 127 -20.87 2.19 14.63
CA ALA A 127 -22.23 2.03 14.14
C ALA A 127 -22.26 2.14 12.62
N LEU A 128 -23.18 1.39 12.00
CA LEU A 128 -23.54 1.54 10.59
C LEU A 128 -24.85 2.33 10.55
N CYS A 129 -24.90 3.39 9.76
CA CYS A 129 -26.05 4.27 9.59
C CYS A 129 -26.40 4.38 8.10
N LYS A 130 -27.63 4.82 7.80
CA LYS A 130 -28.02 5.16 6.44
C LYS A 130 -27.15 6.27 5.88
N GLY A 131 -26.90 6.19 4.58
CA GLY A 131 -26.02 7.09 3.85
C GLY A 131 -25.20 6.32 2.81
N GLY A 132 -24.23 7.03 2.23
CA GLY A 132 -23.38 6.55 1.17
C GLY A 132 -23.86 7.01 -0.20
N LEU A 133 -22.92 7.09 -1.12
CA LEU A 133 -23.16 7.46 -2.51
C LEU A 133 -22.79 6.29 -3.43
N GLU A 134 -23.36 6.28 -4.61
CA GLU A 134 -22.83 5.53 -5.74
C GLU A 134 -21.64 6.28 -6.35
N VAL A 135 -20.85 5.58 -7.16
CA VAL A 135 -19.65 6.13 -7.81
C VAL A 135 -19.93 7.35 -8.68
N ASP A 136 -21.17 7.51 -9.13
CA ASP A 136 -21.59 8.64 -9.93
C ASP A 136 -22.01 9.87 -9.12
N GLY A 137 -22.07 9.75 -7.80
CA GLY A 137 -22.50 10.77 -6.84
C GLY A 137 -23.99 10.70 -6.48
N THR A 138 -24.76 9.75 -7.02
CA THR A 138 -26.14 9.54 -6.60
C THR A 138 -26.21 8.91 -5.21
N LEU A 139 -27.30 9.09 -4.48
CA LEU A 139 -27.46 8.57 -3.13
C LEU A 139 -27.76 7.06 -3.16
N ILE A 140 -26.99 6.27 -2.38
CA ILE A 140 -27.42 4.93 -1.98
C ILE A 140 -28.63 5.08 -1.04
N ALA A 141 -28.48 5.96 -0.04
CA ALA A 141 -29.53 6.47 0.83
C ALA A 141 -29.12 7.84 1.38
N ASP A 142 -30.08 8.68 1.78
CA ASP A 142 -29.78 9.87 2.58
C ASP A 142 -29.61 9.53 4.07
N ILE A 143 -28.93 10.40 4.80
CA ILE A 143 -28.67 10.23 6.23
C ILE A 143 -29.98 10.27 7.04
N ASP A 144 -30.05 9.45 8.08
CA ASP A 144 -31.18 9.44 9.03
C ASP A 144 -30.77 10.14 10.33
N THR A 145 -31.32 11.34 10.55
CA THR A 145 -30.92 12.20 11.67
C THR A 145 -31.23 11.58 13.03
N GLU A 146 -32.37 10.89 13.16
CA GLU A 146 -32.76 10.30 14.45
C GLU A 146 -31.93 9.04 14.74
N GLU A 147 -31.58 8.27 13.71
CA GLU A 147 -30.62 7.17 13.82
C GLU A 147 -29.26 7.67 14.33
N ILE A 148 -28.71 8.75 13.72
CA ILE A 148 -27.43 9.33 14.12
C ILE A 148 -27.46 9.82 15.57
N LYS A 149 -28.54 10.51 15.98
CA LYS A 149 -28.71 10.97 17.38
C LYS A 149 -28.75 9.79 18.36
N ALA A 150 -29.40 8.69 18.00
CA ALA A 150 -29.41 7.49 18.81
C ALA A 150 -28.00 6.92 19.00
N GLN A 151 -27.18 6.87 17.94
CA GLN A 151 -25.78 6.46 18.04
C GLN A 151 -24.95 7.45 18.90
N CYS A 152 -25.20 8.76 18.77
CA CYS A 152 -24.55 9.78 19.60
C CYS A 152 -24.83 9.57 21.09
N ALA A 153 -26.04 9.15 21.46
CA ALA A 153 -26.39 8.85 22.85
C ALA A 153 -25.53 7.68 23.41
N VAL A 154 -25.31 6.62 22.61
CA VAL A 154 -24.45 5.48 22.98
C VAL A 154 -22.99 5.91 23.11
N ILE A 155 -22.48 6.71 22.17
CA ILE A 155 -21.11 7.24 22.21
C ILE A 155 -20.89 8.07 23.49
N ARG A 156 -21.88 8.92 23.84
CA ARG A 156 -21.86 9.74 25.05
C ARG A 156 -21.89 8.89 26.33
N GLU A 157 -22.71 7.86 26.39
CA GLU A 157 -22.77 6.92 27.52
C GLU A 157 -21.42 6.19 27.73
N ARG A 158 -20.72 5.87 26.64
CA ARG A 158 -19.37 5.27 26.68
C ARG A 158 -18.25 6.26 26.99
N GLY A 159 -18.54 7.55 27.08
CA GLY A 159 -17.57 8.60 27.36
C GLY A 159 -16.53 8.82 26.27
N ILE A 160 -16.82 8.42 25.03
CA ILE A 160 -15.89 8.58 23.90
C ILE A 160 -16.02 10.00 23.34
N LYS A 161 -14.89 10.70 23.18
CA LYS A 161 -14.84 12.09 22.70
C LYS A 161 -14.36 12.26 21.26
N ASN A 162 -13.68 11.26 20.70
CA ASN A 162 -13.20 11.29 19.32
C ASN A 162 -14.13 10.45 18.45
N VAL A 163 -14.74 11.06 17.44
CA VAL A 163 -15.68 10.39 16.53
C VAL A 163 -15.19 10.54 15.10
N VAL A 164 -15.12 9.43 14.38
CA VAL A 164 -14.84 9.39 12.94
C VAL A 164 -16.15 9.18 12.19
N VAL A 165 -16.37 9.95 11.13
CA VAL A 165 -17.45 9.73 10.16
C VAL A 165 -16.84 9.27 8.85
N ASN A 166 -17.25 8.11 8.35
CA ASN A 166 -16.74 7.52 7.11
C ASN A 166 -17.89 7.12 6.19
N GLY A 167 -18.01 7.74 5.02
CA GLY A 167 -19.05 7.43 4.02
C GLY A 167 -18.52 6.78 2.75
N ILE A 168 -19.35 5.97 2.09
CA ILE A 168 -19.04 5.41 0.77
C ILE A 168 -18.98 6.55 -0.25
N PHE A 169 -17.87 6.64 -0.99
CA PHE A 169 -17.58 7.70 -1.97
C PHE A 169 -17.61 9.12 -1.38
N SER A 170 -17.41 9.29 -0.07
CA SER A 170 -17.38 10.61 0.56
C SER A 170 -16.31 11.57 0.04
N PRO A 171 -15.12 11.15 -0.46
CA PRO A 171 -14.13 12.09 -1.02
C PRO A 171 -14.60 12.81 -2.28
N ILE A 172 -15.55 12.25 -3.03
CA ILE A 172 -16.11 12.87 -4.23
C ILE A 172 -17.45 13.57 -3.96
N ASP A 173 -17.92 13.55 -2.71
CA ASP A 173 -19.16 14.19 -2.28
C ASP A 173 -19.00 15.71 -2.16
N THR A 174 -19.47 16.41 -3.19
CA THR A 174 -19.47 17.88 -3.28
C THR A 174 -20.86 18.49 -3.19
N ILE A 175 -21.92 17.66 -3.29
CA ILE A 175 -23.31 18.11 -3.38
C ILE A 175 -24.05 17.79 -2.08
N GLU A 176 -24.03 16.52 -1.65
CA GLU A 176 -24.84 16.03 -0.53
C GLU A 176 -24.18 16.29 0.82
N ARG A 177 -22.84 16.31 0.84
CA ARG A 177 -21.97 16.61 1.99
C ARG A 177 -22.37 15.83 3.24
N GLN A 178 -22.58 14.51 3.08
CA GLN A 178 -23.15 13.66 4.12
C GLN A 178 -22.27 13.59 5.37
N GLU A 179 -20.94 13.46 5.22
CA GLU A 179 -20.03 13.41 6.36
C GLU A 179 -20.10 14.70 7.20
N GLU A 180 -20.15 15.87 6.56
CA GLU A 180 -20.26 17.15 7.26
C GLU A 180 -21.60 17.32 7.96
N ARG A 181 -22.70 16.95 7.31
CA ARG A 181 -24.05 17.00 7.91
C ARG A 181 -24.11 16.13 9.17
N VAL A 182 -23.53 14.93 9.12
CA VAL A 182 -23.43 14.03 10.29
C VAL A 182 -22.50 14.61 11.36
N ALA A 183 -21.38 15.20 10.97
CA ALA A 183 -20.45 15.84 11.91
C ALA A 183 -21.12 16.99 12.69
N ASP A 184 -21.96 17.79 12.04
CA ASP A 184 -22.70 18.87 12.70
C ASP A 184 -23.71 18.32 13.71
N ILE A 185 -24.40 17.22 13.39
CA ILE A 185 -25.29 16.53 14.34
C ILE A 185 -24.49 16.03 15.55
N ILE A 186 -23.37 15.34 15.33
CA ILE A 186 -22.53 14.79 16.42
C ILE A 186 -22.04 15.91 17.34
N ARG A 187 -21.55 17.03 16.78
CA ARG A 187 -21.09 18.21 17.55
C ARG A 187 -22.22 18.80 18.40
N SER A 188 -23.46 18.78 17.90
CA SER A 188 -24.61 19.27 18.67
C SER A 188 -25.04 18.35 19.81
N GLU A 189 -24.85 17.03 19.66
CA GLU A 189 -25.30 16.01 20.61
C GLU A 189 -24.25 15.65 21.68
N ILE A 190 -22.96 15.84 21.37
CA ILE A 190 -21.84 15.46 22.23
C ILE A 190 -20.94 16.66 22.50
N SER A 191 -21.17 17.34 23.64
CA SER A 191 -20.35 18.48 24.06
C SER A 191 -18.87 18.11 24.21
N GLY A 192 -17.99 18.93 23.64
CA GLY A 192 -16.53 18.76 23.68
C GLY A 192 -16.02 17.58 22.86
N CYS A 193 -16.80 17.01 21.95
CA CYS A 193 -16.30 15.99 21.03
C CYS A 193 -15.44 16.59 19.91
N THR A 194 -14.47 15.82 19.44
CA THR A 194 -13.79 16.08 18.17
C THR A 194 -14.33 15.13 17.12
N VAL A 195 -14.76 15.68 15.97
CA VAL A 195 -15.25 14.88 14.84
C VAL A 195 -14.28 14.98 13.68
N THR A 196 -13.86 13.83 13.17
CA THR A 196 -13.00 13.70 11.98
C THR A 196 -13.81 13.13 10.83
N CYS A 197 -14.01 13.93 9.78
CA CYS A 197 -14.56 13.45 8.51
C CYS A 197 -13.45 12.73 7.74
N SER A 198 -13.71 11.49 7.30
CA SER A 198 -12.72 10.64 6.67
C SER A 198 -12.14 11.27 5.40
N LYS A 199 -12.96 12.02 4.65
CA LYS A 199 -12.55 12.68 3.41
C LYS A 199 -11.52 13.80 3.57
N ASP A 200 -11.43 14.39 4.77
CA ASP A 200 -10.42 15.42 5.07
C ASP A 200 -9.05 14.79 5.34
N VAL A 201 -9.02 13.50 5.68
CA VAL A 201 -7.81 12.77 6.06
C VAL A 201 -7.15 12.12 4.85
N ALA A 202 -7.91 11.32 4.09
CA ALA A 202 -7.39 10.57 2.95
C ALA A 202 -8.44 10.40 1.82
N ASN A 203 -7.97 9.94 0.66
CA ASN A 203 -8.75 9.85 -0.58
C ASN A 203 -9.51 8.51 -0.71
N LEU A 204 -9.93 8.15 -1.94
CA LEU A 204 -10.64 6.88 -2.22
C LEU A 204 -9.84 5.65 -1.76
N GLY A 205 -10.57 4.62 -1.30
CA GLY A 205 -10.06 3.49 -0.53
C GLY A 205 -10.79 3.43 0.80
N PHE A 206 -11.93 2.74 0.87
CA PHE A 206 -12.85 2.84 2.01
C PHE A 206 -12.20 2.41 3.32
N GLN A 207 -11.51 1.27 3.31
CA GLN A 207 -10.89 0.70 4.52
C GLN A 207 -9.61 1.45 4.88
N GLU A 208 -8.77 1.77 3.91
CA GLU A 208 -7.52 2.49 4.13
C GLU A 208 -7.76 3.93 4.60
N ARG A 209 -8.77 4.60 4.04
CA ARG A 209 -9.20 5.94 4.48
C ARG A 209 -9.78 5.91 5.88
N GLU A 210 -10.62 4.93 6.18
CA GLU A 210 -11.14 4.73 7.53
C GLU A 210 -10.01 4.51 8.53
N ASN A 211 -9.07 3.63 8.19
CA ASN A 211 -7.91 3.34 9.02
C ASN A 211 -7.11 4.61 9.30
N ALA A 212 -6.87 5.42 8.27
CA ALA A 212 -6.19 6.71 8.41
C ALA A 212 -6.96 7.69 9.30
N ALA A 213 -8.29 7.76 9.15
CA ALA A 213 -9.14 8.64 9.95
C ALA A 213 -9.17 8.22 11.43
N ILE A 214 -9.22 6.92 11.72
CA ILE A 214 -9.17 6.38 13.09
C ILE A 214 -7.81 6.67 13.73
N LEU A 215 -6.71 6.39 13.02
CA LEU A 215 -5.37 6.68 13.51
C LEU A 215 -5.12 8.17 13.71
N ASN A 216 -5.68 9.02 12.84
CA ASN A 216 -5.63 10.46 13.02
C ASN A 216 -6.39 10.88 14.28
N ALA A 217 -7.63 10.43 14.43
CA ALA A 217 -8.52 10.79 15.54
C ALA A 217 -7.97 10.38 16.92
N THR A 218 -7.33 9.22 17.03
CA THR A 218 -6.79 8.73 18.31
C THR A 218 -5.62 9.58 18.84
N VAL A 219 -4.80 10.17 17.96
CA VAL A 219 -3.62 10.96 18.35
C VAL A 219 -3.90 12.47 18.50
N LEU A 220 -5.09 12.98 18.13
CA LEU A 220 -5.37 14.43 18.07
C LEU A 220 -5.07 15.17 19.38
N ASN A 221 -5.49 14.61 20.51
CA ASN A 221 -5.27 15.24 21.82
C ASN A 221 -3.78 15.36 22.15
N PHE A 222 -3.01 14.31 21.86
CA PHE A 222 -1.56 14.32 22.03
C PHE A 222 -0.89 15.30 21.05
N ALA A 223 -1.33 15.34 19.79
CA ALA A 223 -0.83 16.26 18.79
C ALA A 223 -1.05 17.73 19.16
N ARG A 224 -2.27 18.10 19.58
CA ARG A 224 -2.60 19.46 20.04
C ARG A 224 -1.72 19.93 21.19
N ARG A 225 -1.52 19.08 22.21
CA ARG A 225 -0.64 19.37 23.35
C ARG A 225 0.81 19.54 22.91
N THR A 226 1.27 18.65 22.04
CA THR A 226 2.65 18.67 21.53
C THR A 226 2.93 19.91 20.69
N ILE A 227 2.03 20.26 19.76
CA ILE A 227 2.20 21.45 18.91
C ILE A 227 2.14 22.73 19.74
N LYS A 228 1.24 22.83 20.73
CA LYS A 228 1.22 23.94 21.68
C LYS A 228 2.56 24.06 22.42
N SER A 229 3.12 22.94 22.86
CA SER A 229 4.41 22.90 23.54
C SER A 229 5.61 23.26 22.64
N PHE A 230 5.45 23.24 21.31
CA PHE A 230 6.47 23.71 20.36
C PHE A 230 6.41 25.23 20.14
N GLN A 231 5.23 25.83 20.32
CA GLN A 231 5.02 27.27 20.16
C GLN A 231 5.46 28.07 21.40
N GLU A 232 5.31 27.50 22.59
CA GLU A 232 5.67 28.15 23.86
C GLU A 232 7.15 28.60 23.95
N PRO A 233 8.16 27.80 23.54
CA PRO A 233 9.55 28.26 23.52
C PRO A 233 9.79 29.41 22.54
N MET A 234 9.11 29.43 21.38
CA MET A 234 9.27 30.50 20.38
C MET A 234 8.84 31.85 20.96
N SER A 235 7.71 31.86 21.67
CA SER A 235 7.22 33.06 22.35
C SER A 235 8.19 33.54 23.44
N ARG A 236 8.75 32.61 24.24
CA ARG A 236 9.75 32.94 25.29
C ARG A 236 11.04 33.51 24.72
N LEU A 237 11.45 33.08 23.53
CA LEU A 237 12.66 33.56 22.83
C LEU A 237 12.42 34.85 22.02
N GLY A 238 11.21 35.42 22.05
CA GLY A 238 10.86 36.63 21.30
C GLY A 238 10.71 36.40 19.78
N ILE A 239 10.62 35.15 19.34
CA ILE A 239 10.46 34.76 17.94
C ILE A 239 8.96 34.84 17.59
N ASN A 240 8.55 35.92 16.93
CA ASN A 240 7.17 36.17 16.55
C ASN A 240 6.91 35.79 15.07
N CYS A 241 7.04 34.51 14.73
CA CYS A 241 6.87 34.00 13.36
C CYS A 241 5.97 32.73 13.32
N PRO A 242 5.43 32.35 12.15
CA PRO A 242 4.67 31.12 12.02
C PRO A 242 5.53 29.87 12.28
N VAL A 243 4.93 28.90 13.00
CA VAL A 243 5.50 27.56 13.21
C VAL A 243 4.80 26.58 12.27
N PHE A 244 5.62 25.89 11.47
CA PHE A 244 5.20 24.86 10.53
C PHE A 244 5.67 23.49 10.98
N ILE A 245 4.96 22.45 10.52
CA ILE A 245 5.34 21.05 10.70
C ILE A 245 5.58 20.42 9.33
N SER A 246 6.68 19.68 9.17
CA SER A 246 6.97 18.98 7.92
C SER A 246 6.00 17.82 7.67
N GLN A 247 5.60 17.64 6.41
CA GLN A 247 4.74 16.55 5.94
C GLN A 247 5.52 15.36 5.39
N ASN A 248 4.81 14.25 5.23
CA ASN A 248 5.31 13.01 4.63
C ASN A 248 5.84 13.23 3.20
N ASP A 249 5.23 14.12 2.41
CA ASP A 249 5.61 14.36 1.02
C ASP A 249 6.67 15.46 0.82
N GLY A 250 7.17 16.03 1.92
CA GLY A 250 8.26 17.01 1.95
C GLY A 250 7.82 18.45 1.84
N THR A 251 6.53 18.68 2.02
CA THR A 251 5.91 20.00 2.09
C THR A 251 5.57 20.34 3.55
N ILE A 252 4.97 21.50 3.82
CA ILE A 252 4.70 21.99 5.18
C ILE A 252 3.20 22.15 5.46
N LEU A 253 2.84 21.93 6.74
CA LEU A 253 1.56 22.32 7.32
C LEU A 253 1.76 23.43 8.33
N SER A 254 0.77 24.32 8.47
CA SER A 254 0.69 25.17 9.65
C SER A 254 0.53 24.33 10.92
N GLY A 255 0.97 24.85 12.07
CA GLY A 255 0.75 24.17 13.36
C GLY A 255 -0.72 23.83 13.60
N GLU A 256 -1.66 24.68 13.18
CA GLU A 256 -3.10 24.42 13.29
C GLU A 256 -3.54 23.22 12.45
N MET A 257 -3.16 23.17 11.17
CA MET A 257 -3.48 22.04 10.30
C MET A 257 -2.83 20.76 10.79
N ALA A 258 -1.58 20.82 11.26
CA ALA A 258 -0.88 19.67 11.83
C ALA A 258 -1.53 19.16 13.12
N ALA A 259 -2.21 20.03 13.89
CA ALA A 259 -2.96 19.63 15.09
C ALA A 259 -4.28 18.92 14.77
N ASN A 260 -4.83 19.15 13.57
CA ASN A 260 -6.04 18.48 13.08
C ASN A 260 -5.74 17.26 12.19
N LEU A 261 -4.57 17.23 11.54
CA LEU A 261 -4.13 16.15 10.64
C LEU A 261 -2.69 15.65 10.95
N PRO A 262 -2.37 15.27 12.21
CA PRO A 262 -1.03 14.80 12.59
C PRO A 262 -0.54 13.57 11.81
N ILE A 263 -1.46 12.76 11.25
CA ILE A 263 -1.09 11.61 10.43
C ILE A 263 -0.25 11.98 9.20
N ARG A 264 -0.39 13.22 8.70
CA ARG A 264 0.38 13.72 7.56
C ARG A 264 1.84 14.00 7.89
N THR A 265 2.29 13.80 9.12
CA THR A 265 3.66 14.05 9.57
C THR A 265 4.41 12.78 10.00
N PHE A 266 3.78 11.59 9.93
CA PHE A 266 4.34 10.33 10.43
C PHE A 266 5.68 9.92 9.80
N SER A 267 5.92 10.34 8.56
CA SER A 267 7.09 10.00 7.75
C SER A 267 7.86 11.26 7.29
N SER A 268 7.82 12.35 8.08
CA SER A 268 8.50 13.59 7.72
C SER A 268 10.03 13.48 7.74
N GLY A 269 10.59 12.65 8.63
CA GLY A 269 12.05 12.52 8.83
C GLY A 269 12.80 12.10 7.56
N PRO A 270 12.52 10.92 6.98
CA PRO A 270 13.18 10.49 5.74
C PRO A 270 13.02 11.50 4.60
N THR A 271 11.85 12.12 4.49
CA THR A 271 11.59 13.11 3.45
C THR A 271 12.38 14.40 3.64
N ASN A 272 12.48 14.87 4.88
CA ASN A 272 13.34 15.99 5.24
C ASN A 272 14.80 15.69 4.86
N SER A 273 15.32 14.50 5.21
CA SER A 273 16.67 14.08 4.82
C SER A 273 16.87 14.08 3.31
N MET A 274 15.92 13.54 2.54
CA MET A 274 15.97 13.52 1.07
C MET A 274 16.05 14.92 0.47
N ARG A 275 15.17 15.83 0.92
CA ARG A 275 15.12 17.20 0.39
C ARG A 275 16.33 18.03 0.81
N GLY A 276 16.78 17.89 2.05
CA GLY A 276 17.99 18.55 2.51
C GLY A 276 19.25 18.04 1.82
N ALA A 277 19.35 16.73 1.55
CA ALA A 277 20.45 16.16 0.78
C ALA A 277 20.53 16.80 -0.61
N ALA A 278 19.41 16.94 -1.30
CA ALA A 278 19.36 17.60 -2.60
C ALA A 278 19.72 19.09 -2.53
N PHE A 279 19.28 19.81 -1.49
CA PHE A 279 19.68 21.20 -1.26
C PHE A 279 21.20 21.35 -1.18
N LEU A 280 21.86 20.47 -0.43
CA LEU A 280 23.31 20.50 -0.22
C LEU A 280 24.12 20.32 -1.51
N VAL A 281 23.54 19.68 -2.53
CA VAL A 281 24.21 19.42 -3.81
C VAL A 281 23.64 20.21 -4.99
N GLN A 282 22.85 21.27 -4.76
CA GLN A 282 22.20 22.05 -5.83
C GLN A 282 23.17 22.59 -6.91
N ASP A 283 24.38 22.97 -6.52
CA ASP A 283 25.40 23.49 -7.45
C ASP A 283 26.11 22.40 -8.28
N HIS A 284 25.85 21.12 -7.99
CA HIS A 284 26.36 20.02 -8.81
C HIS A 284 25.55 19.85 -10.09
N LYS A 285 26.13 19.15 -11.08
CA LYS A 285 25.47 18.74 -12.35
C LYS A 285 24.30 17.75 -12.16
N LEU A 286 23.79 17.65 -10.93
CA LEU A 286 22.73 16.75 -10.47
C LEU A 286 21.34 17.41 -10.49
N SER A 287 21.27 18.72 -10.71
CA SER A 287 20.00 19.42 -10.93
C SER A 287 19.23 18.79 -12.11
N ASN A 288 17.94 18.50 -11.91
CA ASN A 288 17.05 17.81 -12.86
C ASN A 288 17.38 16.33 -13.14
N ARG A 289 18.09 15.65 -12.24
CA ARG A 289 18.29 14.18 -12.30
C ARG A 289 17.61 13.51 -11.12
N ALA A 290 17.22 12.25 -11.29
CA ALA A 290 16.85 11.41 -10.16
C ALA A 290 18.12 11.10 -9.33
N VAL A 291 17.99 11.12 -8.02
CA VAL A 291 19.12 10.94 -7.08
C VAL A 291 18.69 10.02 -5.96
N MET A 292 19.54 9.06 -5.62
CA MET A 292 19.32 8.18 -4.47
C MET A 292 19.83 8.87 -3.21
N VAL A 293 19.05 8.88 -2.15
CA VAL A 293 19.46 9.39 -0.84
C VAL A 293 19.48 8.24 0.15
N VAL A 294 20.60 8.08 0.84
CA VAL A 294 20.85 7.04 1.82
C VAL A 294 21.16 7.75 3.14
N ASP A 295 20.17 7.82 4.02
CA ASP A 295 20.28 8.41 5.35
C ASP A 295 20.69 7.33 6.36
N ILE A 296 21.91 7.41 6.87
CA ILE A 296 22.44 6.44 7.82
C ILE A 296 22.41 7.06 9.22
N GLY A 297 21.55 6.51 10.07
CA GLY A 297 21.42 6.90 11.47
C GLY A 297 22.31 6.08 12.43
N GLY A 298 21.98 6.15 13.72
CA GLY A 298 22.60 5.33 14.76
C GLY A 298 22.05 3.89 14.81
N THR A 299 20.84 3.67 14.30
CA THR A 299 20.13 2.39 14.41
C THR A 299 19.84 1.79 13.04
N THR A 300 19.40 2.62 12.10
CA THR A 300 18.85 2.22 10.81
C THR A 300 19.45 3.05 9.67
N THR A 301 19.37 2.50 8.46
CA THR A 301 19.64 3.19 7.20
C THR A 301 18.33 3.28 6.44
N ASP A 302 17.94 4.49 6.07
CA ASP A 302 16.75 4.77 5.28
C ASP A 302 17.16 5.20 3.87
N VAL A 303 16.64 4.49 2.86
CA VAL A 303 16.98 4.73 1.45
C VAL A 303 15.73 5.17 0.69
N GLY A 304 15.82 6.32 0.03
CA GLY A 304 14.74 6.91 -0.74
C GLY A 304 15.23 7.47 -2.07
N LEU A 305 14.35 7.50 -3.06
CA LEU A 305 14.63 8.08 -4.37
C LEU A 305 14.02 9.47 -4.48
N LEU A 306 14.85 10.47 -4.76
CA LEU A 306 14.40 11.80 -5.15
C LEU A 306 14.26 11.86 -6.67
N GLN A 307 13.10 12.27 -7.15
CA GLN A 307 12.83 12.45 -8.58
C GLN A 307 13.50 13.72 -9.10
N ALA A 308 13.61 13.83 -10.44
CA ALA A 308 14.18 15.01 -11.10
C ALA A 308 13.46 16.34 -10.78
N ASN A 309 12.19 16.29 -10.38
CA ASN A 309 11.41 17.44 -9.93
C ASN A 309 11.76 17.90 -8.49
N GLY A 310 12.68 17.20 -7.80
CA GLY A 310 13.10 17.52 -6.44
C GLY A 310 12.15 17.02 -5.34
N PHE A 311 11.19 16.15 -5.67
CA PHE A 311 10.29 15.52 -4.70
C PHE A 311 10.59 14.02 -4.53
N PRO A 312 10.34 13.43 -3.35
CA PRO A 312 10.46 11.99 -3.16
C PRO A 312 9.52 11.21 -4.06
N ARG A 313 9.97 10.05 -4.57
CA ARG A 313 9.09 9.04 -5.14
C ARG A 313 8.09 8.60 -4.07
N GLN A 314 6.82 8.46 -4.42
CA GLN A 314 5.78 7.96 -3.51
C GLN A 314 5.63 6.45 -3.60
N GLN A 315 5.15 5.85 -2.51
CA GLN A 315 4.81 4.42 -2.47
C GLN A 315 3.58 4.13 -3.34
N ALA A 316 3.59 3.01 -4.07
CA ALA A 316 2.74 2.78 -5.24
C ALA A 316 1.31 2.26 -4.97
N ALA A 317 1.02 1.67 -3.81
CA ALA A 317 -0.24 0.96 -3.57
C ALA A 317 -0.92 1.33 -2.24
N TYR A 318 -0.26 1.05 -1.13
CA TYR A 318 -0.68 1.39 0.22
C TYR A 318 0.57 1.44 1.10
N SER A 319 0.47 2.17 2.19
CA SER A 319 1.51 2.24 3.21
C SER A 319 1.07 1.45 4.42
N GLU A 320 2.00 0.80 5.09
CA GLU A 320 1.73 0.08 6.33
C GLU A 320 2.44 0.77 7.49
N PHE A 321 1.69 1.20 8.50
CA PHE A 321 2.23 1.80 9.71
C PHE A 321 1.71 1.05 10.93
N ALA A 322 2.63 0.58 11.78
CA ALA A 322 2.31 -0.12 13.03
C ALA A 322 1.34 -1.33 12.88
N GLY A 323 1.40 -2.00 11.72
CA GLY A 323 0.54 -3.12 11.33
C GLY A 323 -0.78 -2.73 10.66
N VAL A 324 -0.97 -1.47 10.29
CA VAL A 324 -2.22 -0.93 9.71
C VAL A 324 -1.99 -0.45 8.28
N ARG A 325 -2.83 -0.89 7.34
CA ARG A 325 -2.81 -0.45 5.93
C ARG A 325 -3.52 0.89 5.74
N LEU A 326 -2.88 1.80 5.02
CA LEU A 326 -3.25 3.21 4.83
C LEU A 326 -3.02 3.67 3.38
N ASN A 327 -3.70 4.74 2.95
CA ASN A 327 -3.68 5.24 1.57
C ASN A 327 -3.34 6.74 1.42
N PHE A 328 -2.64 7.36 2.39
CA PHE A 328 -2.14 8.73 2.23
C PHE A 328 -0.74 8.76 1.60
N SER A 329 -0.41 9.86 0.93
CA SER A 329 0.90 10.06 0.30
C SER A 329 2.05 9.98 1.32
N CYS A 330 2.93 9.01 1.16
CA CYS A 330 4.19 8.89 1.88
C CYS A 330 5.34 8.66 0.90
N PRO A 331 6.59 8.95 1.30
CA PRO A 331 7.74 8.64 0.46
C PRO A 331 7.92 7.12 0.41
N ASP A 332 8.37 6.63 -0.73
CA ASP A 332 8.85 5.26 -0.84
C ASP A 332 10.24 5.19 -0.23
N VAL A 333 10.33 4.60 0.95
CA VAL A 333 11.55 4.47 1.75
C VAL A 333 11.76 3.02 2.12
N LYS A 334 12.97 2.52 1.91
CA LYS A 334 13.37 1.19 2.39
C LYS A 334 14.35 1.36 3.54
N SER A 335 13.96 0.83 4.69
CA SER A 335 14.76 0.85 5.91
C SER A 335 15.46 -0.49 6.11
N ILE A 336 16.74 -0.46 6.46
CA ILE A 336 17.50 -1.65 6.88
C ILE A 336 18.10 -1.43 8.28
N GLY A 337 18.18 -2.50 9.07
CA GLY A 337 18.86 -2.51 10.37
C GLY A 337 20.38 -2.42 10.22
N LEU A 338 20.87 -1.25 9.87
CA LEU A 338 22.28 -0.90 9.71
C LEU A 338 22.46 0.56 10.10
N GLY A 339 23.37 0.86 11.01
CA GLY A 339 23.65 2.21 11.49
C GLY A 339 24.90 2.21 12.36
N GLY A 340 25.31 3.39 12.84
CA GLY A 340 26.55 3.53 13.62
C GLY A 340 26.59 2.62 14.87
N GLY A 341 25.47 2.47 15.56
CA GLY A 341 25.33 1.64 16.77
C GLY A 341 25.00 0.17 16.51
N SER A 342 24.94 -0.28 15.24
CA SER A 342 24.68 -1.68 14.92
C SER A 342 25.72 -2.59 15.56
N ILE A 343 25.25 -3.61 16.27
CA ILE A 343 26.12 -4.52 17.03
C ILE A 343 26.86 -5.44 16.06
N VAL A 344 28.17 -5.57 16.25
CA VAL A 344 29.02 -6.43 15.43
C VAL A 344 29.42 -7.66 16.25
N ARG A 345 29.08 -8.85 15.72
CA ARG A 345 29.38 -10.13 16.39
C ARG A 345 30.35 -10.96 15.58
N LYS A 346 31.30 -11.57 16.28
CA LYS A 346 32.21 -12.60 15.74
C LYS A 346 31.55 -13.98 15.92
N GLY A 347 31.04 -14.56 14.84
CA GLY A 347 30.65 -15.97 14.82
C GLY A 347 31.86 -16.89 14.64
N VAL A 348 31.65 -18.21 14.75
CA VAL A 348 32.71 -19.23 14.59
C VAL A 348 33.28 -19.24 13.15
N GLU A 349 32.47 -18.89 12.13
CA GLU A 349 32.88 -18.86 10.71
C GLU A 349 32.60 -17.53 9.99
N LYS A 350 31.71 -16.66 10.51
CA LYS A 350 31.28 -15.42 9.82
C LYS A 350 31.01 -14.27 10.78
N LEU A 351 31.42 -13.05 10.40
CA LEU A 351 31.08 -11.80 11.07
C LEU A 351 29.65 -11.36 10.71
N THR A 352 28.90 -10.82 11.67
CA THR A 352 27.55 -10.27 11.44
C THR A 352 27.45 -8.84 11.95
N VAL A 353 26.62 -8.03 11.29
CA VAL A 353 26.38 -6.61 11.62
C VAL A 353 24.87 -6.38 11.72
N GLY A 354 24.41 -6.00 12.92
CA GLY A 354 22.99 -5.83 13.23
C GLY A 354 22.19 -7.16 13.21
N PRO A 355 20.84 -7.10 13.11
CA PRO A 355 20.02 -5.89 12.94
C PRO A 355 19.85 -5.06 14.21
N ASP A 356 20.19 -5.60 15.37
CA ASP A 356 20.09 -4.91 16.65
C ASP A 356 21.20 -3.87 16.84
N SER A 357 20.90 -2.84 17.65
CA SER A 357 21.75 -1.66 17.83
C SER A 357 21.65 -1.15 19.26
N VAL A 358 22.73 -0.51 19.73
CA VAL A 358 22.75 0.23 21.01
C VAL A 358 21.98 1.56 20.94
N GLY A 359 21.59 2.01 19.75
CA GLY A 359 20.74 3.18 19.52
C GLY A 359 21.29 4.48 20.16
N TYR A 360 20.44 5.20 20.90
CA TYR A 360 20.83 6.43 21.61
C TYR A 360 21.92 6.23 22.67
N ARG A 361 22.17 4.99 23.11
CA ARG A 361 23.21 4.64 24.09
C ARG A 361 24.59 4.45 23.48
N ILE A 362 24.76 4.77 22.19
CA ILE A 362 26.05 4.63 21.48
C ILE A 362 27.21 5.34 22.19
N LYS A 363 26.99 6.54 22.75
CA LYS A 363 28.03 7.31 23.46
C LYS A 363 28.46 6.70 24.79
N THR A 364 27.72 5.71 25.30
CA THR A 364 28.00 5.06 26.59
C THR A 364 28.35 3.58 26.45
N GLU A 365 27.81 2.89 25.42
CA GLU A 365 27.99 1.44 25.26
C GLU A 365 29.03 1.05 24.22
N ALA A 366 29.32 1.89 23.22
CA ALA A 366 30.33 1.57 22.20
C ALA A 366 31.76 1.67 22.77
N ILE A 367 32.65 0.79 22.30
CA ILE A 367 34.02 0.67 22.82
C ILE A 367 34.83 1.96 22.61
N VAL A 368 34.65 2.63 21.47
CA VAL A 368 35.33 3.89 21.14
C VAL A 368 34.99 5.03 22.12
N PHE A 369 33.90 4.92 22.87
CA PHE A 369 33.53 5.88 23.93
C PHE A 369 33.74 5.34 25.35
N GLY A 370 34.42 4.20 25.51
CA GLY A 370 34.71 3.57 26.80
C GLY A 370 33.68 2.53 27.27
N GLY A 371 32.75 2.13 26.42
CA GLY A 371 31.81 1.04 26.68
C GLY A 371 32.39 -0.36 26.39
N CYS A 372 31.52 -1.38 26.37
CA CYS A 372 31.92 -2.79 26.22
C CYS A 372 31.32 -3.51 25.00
N THR A 373 30.49 -2.82 24.21
CA THR A 373 29.79 -3.42 23.07
C THR A 373 30.48 -3.03 21.77
N LEU A 374 30.87 -4.01 20.95
CA LEU A 374 31.45 -3.76 19.63
C LEU A 374 30.35 -3.32 18.64
N THR A 375 30.52 -2.14 18.04
CA THR A 375 29.57 -1.50 17.14
C THR A 375 30.15 -1.22 15.75
N ALA A 376 29.31 -0.88 14.79
CA ALA A 376 29.74 -0.48 13.46
C ALA A 376 30.63 0.78 13.49
N THR A 377 30.34 1.75 14.36
CA THR A 377 31.20 2.93 14.57
C THR A 377 32.60 2.55 15.03
N ASP A 378 32.73 1.59 15.94
CA ASP A 378 34.04 1.09 16.39
C ASP A 378 34.85 0.49 15.22
N CYS A 379 34.17 -0.30 14.38
CA CYS A 379 34.77 -0.94 13.21
C CYS A 379 35.16 0.08 12.14
N THR A 380 34.35 1.12 11.92
CA THR A 380 34.66 2.20 10.99
C THR A 380 35.89 2.99 11.43
N VAL A 381 36.05 3.26 12.73
CA VAL A 381 37.27 3.90 13.25
C VAL A 381 38.52 3.08 12.96
N LEU A 382 38.42 1.73 13.01
CA LEU A 382 39.51 0.83 12.60
C LEU A 382 39.81 0.92 11.10
N VAL A 383 38.78 1.01 10.24
CA VAL A 383 38.94 1.19 8.79
C VAL A 383 39.62 2.53 8.45
N SER A 384 39.26 3.61 9.16
CA SER A 384 39.73 4.98 8.90
C SER A 384 41.14 5.31 9.43
N SER A 385 41.83 4.36 10.07
CA SER A 385 43.21 4.51 10.56
C SER A 385 44.23 4.96 9.50
N SER A 386 43.86 4.95 8.22
CA SER A 386 44.67 5.29 7.04
C SER A 386 44.21 6.55 6.28
N SER A 387 43.17 7.29 6.72
CA SER A 387 42.85 8.64 6.21
C SER A 387 41.98 9.46 7.18
N PRO A 388 42.27 10.76 7.40
CA PRO A 388 41.61 11.57 8.42
C PRO A 388 40.24 12.03 7.94
N ALA A 389 39.17 11.45 8.49
CA ALA A 389 37.85 12.05 8.47
C ALA A 389 37.25 11.97 9.88
N THR A 390 37.22 13.13 10.54
CA THR A 390 36.56 13.45 11.83
C THR A 390 36.93 12.54 13.03
N PRO A 391 37.60 13.05 14.09
CA PRO A 391 37.91 12.24 15.27
C PRO A 391 36.61 11.81 15.98
N ILE A 392 36.32 10.50 15.99
CA ILE A 392 35.19 9.90 16.71
C ILE A 392 35.72 9.11 17.91
N GLY A 393 35.35 9.54 19.12
CA GLY A 393 35.76 8.90 20.38
C GLY A 393 37.28 8.75 20.52
N ASP A 394 37.71 7.73 21.25
CA ASP A 394 39.11 7.36 21.44
C ASP A 394 39.46 6.10 20.62
N ALA A 395 40.14 6.31 19.49
CA ALA A 395 40.57 5.25 18.59
C ALA A 395 41.53 4.23 19.25
N SER A 396 42.21 4.58 20.35
CA SER A 396 43.09 3.66 21.05
C SER A 396 42.33 2.50 21.71
N LEU A 397 41.07 2.72 22.08
CA LEU A 397 40.23 1.72 22.75
C LEU A 397 39.78 0.58 21.82
N VAL A 398 39.74 0.83 20.51
CA VAL A 398 39.21 -0.13 19.52
C VAL A 398 40.29 -0.95 18.82
N GLN A 399 41.59 -0.63 18.97
CA GLN A 399 42.68 -1.25 18.20
C GLN A 399 42.76 -2.78 18.29
N SER A 400 42.28 -3.37 19.39
CA SER A 400 42.28 -4.82 19.62
C SER A 400 40.92 -5.48 19.33
N ALA A 401 39.92 -4.70 18.89
CA ALA A 401 38.55 -5.17 18.77
C ALA A 401 38.33 -6.09 17.55
N LEU A 402 39.02 -5.85 16.43
CA LEU A 402 38.99 -6.68 15.21
C LEU A 402 40.39 -6.81 14.61
N ASP A 403 40.64 -7.94 13.95
CA ASP A 403 41.84 -8.16 13.13
C ASP A 403 41.62 -7.66 11.69
N ALA A 404 42.67 -7.67 10.87
CA ALA A 404 42.61 -7.18 9.49
C ALA A 404 41.59 -7.94 8.62
N GLN A 405 41.41 -9.24 8.86
CA GLN A 405 40.41 -10.06 8.17
C GLN A 405 38.99 -9.64 8.57
N GLY A 406 38.73 -9.46 9.86
CA GLY A 406 37.44 -8.99 10.38
C GLY A 406 37.07 -7.59 9.89
N VAL A 407 38.04 -6.67 9.79
CA VAL A 407 37.83 -5.33 9.22
C VAL A 407 37.44 -5.41 7.74
N THR A 408 38.10 -6.27 6.97
CA THR A 408 37.77 -6.48 5.55
C THR A 408 36.37 -7.09 5.38
N GLN A 409 36.03 -8.09 6.20
CA GLN A 409 34.70 -8.70 6.22
C GLN A 409 33.60 -7.69 6.59
N PHE A 410 33.84 -6.86 7.60
CA PHE A 410 32.93 -5.79 8.00
C PHE A 410 32.63 -4.84 6.84
N SER A 411 33.66 -4.30 6.19
CA SER A 411 33.51 -3.40 5.04
C SER A 411 32.75 -4.04 3.89
N ALA A 412 33.01 -5.32 3.59
CA ALA A 412 32.28 -6.07 2.57
C ALA A 412 30.79 -6.25 2.92
N ILE A 413 30.46 -6.57 4.18
CA ILE A 413 29.07 -6.74 4.63
C ILE A 413 28.30 -5.42 4.57
N VAL A 414 28.90 -4.32 5.03
CA VAL A 414 28.29 -2.99 4.96
C VAL A 414 28.05 -2.58 3.51
N LYS A 415 29.06 -2.74 2.65
CA LYS A 415 28.97 -2.47 1.22
C LYS A 415 27.83 -3.27 0.57
N GLN A 416 27.80 -4.58 0.78
CA GLN A 416 26.77 -5.46 0.22
C GLN A 416 25.36 -5.09 0.70
N LYS A 417 25.18 -4.78 1.99
CA LYS A 417 23.89 -4.35 2.53
C LYS A 417 23.40 -3.06 1.87
N LEU A 418 24.28 -2.07 1.69
CA LEU A 418 23.98 -0.79 1.06
C LEU A 418 23.68 -0.94 -0.44
N GLU A 419 24.51 -1.68 -1.18
CA GLU A 419 24.30 -1.94 -2.61
C GLU A 419 22.96 -2.64 -2.85
N LYS A 420 22.63 -3.65 -2.03
CA LYS A 420 21.36 -4.37 -2.13
C LYS A 420 20.14 -3.46 -1.94
N VAL A 421 20.15 -2.58 -0.94
CA VAL A 421 19.01 -1.68 -0.69
C VAL A 421 18.92 -0.57 -1.73
N ILE A 422 20.05 -0.06 -2.24
CA ILE A 422 20.09 0.92 -3.35
C ILE A 422 19.47 0.29 -4.60
N ASP A 423 19.92 -0.91 -4.96
CA ASP A 423 19.44 -1.61 -6.14
C ASP A 423 17.93 -1.90 -6.06
N THR A 424 17.46 -2.32 -4.88
CA THR A 424 16.03 -2.50 -4.58
C THR A 424 15.21 -1.22 -4.82
N MET A 425 15.80 -0.05 -4.60
CA MET A 425 15.14 1.25 -4.73
C MET A 425 15.24 1.88 -6.13
N LYS A 426 16.24 1.54 -6.93
CA LYS A 426 16.47 2.14 -8.25
C LYS A 426 15.26 2.01 -9.18
N THR A 427 15.03 3.01 -10.03
CA THR A 427 13.99 3.00 -11.09
C THR A 427 14.47 2.52 -12.45
N SER A 428 15.75 2.23 -12.61
CA SER A 428 16.31 1.66 -13.83
C SER A 428 17.58 0.91 -13.46
N PRO A 429 18.09 0.01 -14.32
CA PRO A 429 19.37 -0.64 -14.11
C PRO A 429 20.54 0.34 -14.12
N GLU A 430 20.39 1.50 -14.75
CA GLU A 430 21.42 2.53 -14.89
C GLU A 430 21.95 3.03 -13.55
N ASP A 431 23.25 3.27 -13.46
CA ASP A 431 23.88 3.84 -12.28
C ASP A 431 23.30 5.23 -11.95
N ILE A 432 22.96 5.44 -10.68
CA ILE A 432 22.33 6.67 -10.19
C ILE A 432 23.26 7.40 -9.20
N PRO A 433 23.28 8.74 -9.17
CA PRO A 433 23.99 9.47 -8.13
C PRO A 433 23.46 9.10 -6.74
N VAL A 434 24.35 8.82 -5.79
CA VAL A 434 24.00 8.47 -4.40
C VAL A 434 24.50 9.57 -3.46
N LEU A 435 23.58 10.12 -2.66
CA LEU A 435 23.88 11.05 -1.57
C LEU A 435 23.83 10.30 -0.25
N LEU A 436 24.96 10.27 0.46
CA LEU A 436 25.06 9.71 1.79
C LEU A 436 24.88 10.82 2.82
N VAL A 437 23.81 10.74 3.61
CA VAL A 437 23.49 11.69 4.68
C VAL A 437 23.29 10.98 6.01
N GLY A 438 23.09 11.75 7.08
CA GLY A 438 22.94 11.24 8.43
C GLY A 438 24.27 11.10 9.19
N GLY A 439 24.18 11.07 10.52
CA GLY A 439 25.36 11.01 11.39
C GLY A 439 26.17 9.71 11.26
N GLY A 440 25.56 8.65 10.76
CA GLY A 440 26.20 7.36 10.47
C GLY A 440 26.78 7.24 9.07
N ALA A 441 26.70 8.27 8.21
CA ALA A 441 27.21 8.24 6.83
C ALA A 441 28.70 7.87 6.72
N LEU A 442 29.46 8.01 7.81
CA LEU A 442 30.87 7.61 7.90
C LEU A 442 31.07 6.10 7.72
N ILE A 443 30.09 5.25 8.07
CA ILE A 443 30.24 3.79 7.95
C ILE A 443 30.20 3.32 6.49
N ALA A 444 29.63 4.12 5.59
CA ALA A 444 29.46 3.75 4.19
C ALA A 444 30.74 3.97 3.36
N PRO A 445 31.03 3.09 2.39
CA PRO A 445 32.15 3.27 1.46
C PRO A 445 31.91 4.43 0.49
N TYR A 446 32.97 4.87 -0.20
CA TYR A 446 32.91 5.90 -1.26
C TYR A 446 32.61 5.31 -2.65
N GLU A 447 32.60 4.00 -2.78
CA GLU A 447 32.31 3.30 -4.03
C GLU A 447 31.29 2.20 -3.77
N LEU A 448 30.16 2.28 -4.47
CA LEU A 448 29.03 1.36 -4.39
C LEU A 448 28.62 0.96 -5.81
N ARG A 449 28.43 -0.33 -6.06
CA ARG A 449 27.83 -0.84 -7.30
C ARG A 449 26.41 -0.28 -7.43
N GLY A 450 26.03 0.13 -8.63
CA GLY A 450 24.73 0.76 -8.89
C GLY A 450 24.73 2.28 -8.69
N ALA A 451 25.84 2.86 -8.20
CA ALA A 451 26.01 4.29 -8.00
C ALA A 451 26.92 4.91 -9.06
N SER A 452 26.48 5.97 -9.73
CA SER A 452 27.31 6.67 -10.74
C SER A 452 28.40 7.51 -10.08
N GLU A 453 28.06 8.08 -8.92
CA GLU A 453 28.95 8.79 -8.01
C GLU A 453 28.36 8.73 -6.60
N VAL A 454 29.23 8.73 -5.58
CA VAL A 454 28.82 8.74 -4.17
C VAL A 454 29.29 10.04 -3.54
N LEU A 455 28.35 10.86 -3.08
CA LEU A 455 28.62 12.17 -2.50
C LEU A 455 28.30 12.19 -1.00
N LYS A 456 29.21 12.77 -0.22
CA LYS A 456 29.06 13.02 1.23
C LYS A 456 29.18 14.53 1.47
N PRO A 457 28.08 15.30 1.46
CA PRO A 457 28.14 16.74 1.64
C PRO A 457 28.58 17.13 3.06
N GLU A 458 29.20 18.31 3.22
CA GLU A 458 29.79 18.77 4.50
C GLU A 458 28.78 18.77 5.67
N TRP A 459 27.55 19.24 5.43
CA TRP A 459 26.47 19.28 6.44
C TRP A 459 25.53 18.06 6.37
N ALA A 460 26.00 16.92 5.85
CA ALA A 460 25.25 15.66 5.76
C ALA A 460 24.61 15.24 7.09
N GLY A 461 25.25 15.55 8.22
CA GLY A 461 24.78 15.18 9.56
C GLY A 461 23.52 15.91 10.04
N VAL A 462 23.09 16.99 9.38
CA VAL A 462 21.89 17.79 9.69
C VAL A 462 21.01 18.01 8.45
N ALA A 463 21.12 17.13 7.44
CA ALA A 463 20.36 17.23 6.20
C ALA A 463 18.83 17.23 6.44
N ASN A 464 18.35 16.47 7.41
CA ASN A 464 16.95 16.50 7.87
C ASN A 464 16.49 17.92 8.29
N ALA A 465 17.22 18.58 9.19
CA ALA A 465 16.89 19.93 9.63
C ALA A 465 16.90 20.94 8.46
N ILE A 466 17.85 20.79 7.52
CA ILE A 466 17.90 21.60 6.29
C ILE A 466 16.65 21.37 5.43
N GLY A 467 16.26 20.11 5.22
CA GLY A 467 15.06 19.78 4.46
C GLY A 467 13.78 20.38 5.05
N ALA A 468 13.68 20.41 6.37
CA ALA A 468 12.59 21.09 7.08
C ALA A 468 12.62 22.61 6.84
N ALA A 469 13.79 23.26 6.91
CA ALA A 469 13.93 24.70 6.69
C ALA A 469 13.56 25.15 5.27
N ILE A 470 13.77 24.30 4.26
CA ILE A 470 13.51 24.62 2.84
C ILE A 470 12.17 24.08 2.32
N ALA A 471 11.30 23.58 3.19
CA ALA A 471 10.04 22.96 2.78
C ALA A 471 9.03 23.95 2.19
N ARG A 472 8.31 23.46 1.18
CA ARG A 472 7.36 24.20 0.34
C ARG A 472 5.93 23.93 0.77
N VAL A 473 4.98 24.73 0.31
CA VAL A 473 3.54 24.46 0.48
C VAL A 473 3.05 23.64 -0.70
N SER A 474 2.13 22.70 -0.46
CA SER A 474 1.44 22.00 -1.53
C SER A 474 -0.04 21.78 -1.24
N ALA A 475 -0.77 21.48 -2.31
CA ALA A 475 -2.13 20.98 -2.25
C ALA A 475 -2.35 19.92 -3.32
N THR A 476 -3.18 18.92 -3.01
CA THR A 476 -3.60 17.87 -3.93
C THR A 476 -5.10 17.91 -4.12
N VAL A 477 -5.55 17.77 -5.36
CA VAL A 477 -6.94 17.56 -5.74
C VAL A 477 -7.07 16.15 -6.29
N ASP A 478 -7.95 15.35 -5.69
CA ASP A 478 -8.31 14.01 -6.13
C ASP A 478 -9.83 13.96 -6.34
N THR A 479 -10.28 13.88 -7.59
CA THR A 479 -11.69 14.02 -7.93
C THR A 479 -12.07 13.10 -9.09
N VAL A 480 -13.30 12.62 -9.08
CA VAL A 480 -13.91 11.98 -10.27
C VAL A 480 -14.68 13.04 -11.05
N LYS A 481 -14.47 13.12 -12.37
CA LYS A 481 -15.20 14.04 -13.26
C LYS A 481 -15.75 13.29 -14.48
N SER A 482 -16.88 13.78 -15.00
CA SER A 482 -17.47 13.30 -16.25
C SER A 482 -16.71 13.83 -17.47
N THR A 483 -16.34 12.92 -18.36
CA THR A 483 -15.72 13.13 -19.68
C THR A 483 -16.73 13.04 -20.83
N GLU A 484 -18.04 13.11 -20.54
CA GLU A 484 -19.10 12.92 -21.54
C GLU A 484 -19.19 14.10 -22.51
N SER A 485 -19.16 15.31 -21.96
CA SER A 485 -19.33 16.56 -22.71
C SER A 485 -18.03 17.34 -22.91
N ARG A 486 -16.93 16.90 -22.29
CA ARG A 486 -15.63 17.60 -22.29
C ARG A 486 -14.50 16.59 -22.44
N SER A 487 -13.45 16.96 -23.15
CA SER A 487 -12.24 16.14 -23.26
C SER A 487 -11.53 16.03 -21.92
N ILE A 488 -10.77 14.94 -21.73
CA ILE A 488 -9.90 14.75 -20.54
C ILE A 488 -8.99 15.96 -20.34
N GLN A 489 -8.45 16.51 -21.43
CA GLN A 489 -7.51 17.63 -21.38
C GLN A 489 -8.17 18.93 -20.91
N GLU A 490 -9.41 19.21 -21.33
CA GLU A 490 -10.17 20.38 -20.85
C GLU A 490 -10.53 20.26 -19.36
N ILE A 491 -10.88 19.06 -18.89
CA ILE A 491 -11.18 18.81 -17.47
C ILE A 491 -9.92 18.95 -16.64
N LEU A 492 -8.80 18.38 -17.12
CA LEU A 492 -7.52 18.42 -16.42
C LEU A 492 -7.07 19.85 -16.15
N VAL A 493 -7.19 20.75 -17.14
CA VAL A 493 -6.88 22.18 -16.95
C VAL A 493 -7.68 22.78 -15.79
N GLY A 494 -8.97 22.45 -15.67
CA GLY A 494 -9.80 22.93 -14.56
C GLY A 494 -9.36 22.37 -13.19
N VAL A 495 -8.96 21.10 -13.14
CA VAL A 495 -8.45 20.46 -11.91
C VAL A 495 -7.07 21.00 -11.53
N GLU A 496 -6.20 21.29 -12.50
CA GLU A 496 -4.91 21.94 -12.29
C GLU A 496 -5.07 23.35 -11.69
N GLU A 497 -6.01 24.15 -12.20
CA GLU A 497 -6.30 25.47 -11.62
C GLU A 497 -6.87 25.36 -10.20
N GLU A 498 -7.73 24.37 -9.92
CA GLU A 498 -8.22 24.10 -8.56
C GLU A 498 -7.06 23.75 -7.60
N ALA A 499 -6.13 22.90 -8.03
CA ALA A 499 -4.97 22.52 -7.23
C ALA A 499 -4.04 23.72 -6.96
N ARG A 500 -3.81 24.55 -7.98
CA ARG A 500 -3.05 25.80 -7.84
C ARG A 500 -3.71 26.75 -6.84
N GLY A 501 -5.03 26.94 -6.95
CA GLY A 501 -5.81 27.76 -6.03
C GLY A 501 -5.66 27.30 -4.58
N LYS A 502 -5.87 26.00 -4.32
CA LYS A 502 -5.70 25.42 -2.97
C LYS A 502 -4.28 25.59 -2.41
N ALA A 503 -3.25 25.50 -3.25
CA ALA A 503 -1.87 25.75 -2.82
C ALA A 503 -1.65 27.22 -2.41
N VAL A 504 -2.26 28.18 -3.13
CA VAL A 504 -2.22 29.62 -2.78
C VAL A 504 -3.00 29.90 -1.49
N ASP A 505 -4.15 29.26 -1.31
CA ASP A 505 -4.95 29.37 -0.08
C ASP A 505 -4.17 28.86 1.14
N ALA A 506 -3.44 27.75 0.96
CA ALA A 506 -2.54 27.19 1.97
C ALA A 506 -1.28 28.05 2.25
N GLY A 507 -1.06 29.13 1.49
CA GLY A 507 0.01 30.10 1.74
C GLY A 507 1.11 30.18 0.70
N ALA A 508 0.98 29.54 -0.46
CA ALA A 508 1.96 29.66 -1.53
C ALA A 508 1.93 31.03 -2.24
N VAL A 509 3.10 31.52 -2.63
CA VAL A 509 3.25 32.69 -3.51
C VAL A 509 2.72 32.31 -4.91
N PRO A 510 1.69 32.98 -5.46
CA PRO A 510 1.05 32.59 -6.71
C PRO A 510 2.01 32.39 -7.89
N SER A 511 3.04 33.23 -8.02
CA SER A 511 4.02 33.15 -9.11
C SER A 511 4.99 31.97 -9.00
N SER A 512 5.07 31.32 -7.84
CA SER A 512 5.94 30.16 -7.60
C SER A 512 5.22 28.81 -7.78
N VAL A 513 3.89 28.82 -7.86
CA VAL A 513 3.08 27.60 -7.90
C VAL A 513 3.22 26.92 -9.25
N HIS A 514 3.51 25.62 -9.23
CA HIS A 514 3.57 24.75 -10.41
C HIS A 514 2.97 23.39 -10.10
N ILE A 515 2.52 22.69 -11.15
CA ILE A 515 2.02 21.33 -11.03
C ILE A 515 3.21 20.39 -10.85
N VAL A 516 3.16 19.58 -9.79
CA VAL A 516 4.20 18.61 -9.41
C VAL A 516 3.88 17.24 -9.98
N ASP A 517 2.61 16.85 -9.96
CA ASP A 517 2.17 15.52 -10.35
C ASP A 517 0.74 15.54 -10.92
N VAL A 518 0.50 14.66 -11.91
CA VAL A 518 -0.79 14.48 -12.57
C VAL A 518 -0.98 13.00 -12.88
N ASP A 519 -2.04 12.41 -12.32
CA ASP A 519 -2.52 11.08 -12.70
C ASP A 519 -3.97 11.16 -13.19
N THR A 520 -4.30 10.35 -14.18
CA THR A 520 -5.66 10.24 -14.73
C THR A 520 -6.01 8.78 -14.93
N ILE A 521 -6.97 8.30 -14.15
CA ILE A 521 -7.36 6.89 -14.11
C ILE A 521 -8.80 6.78 -14.64
N PRO A 522 -9.01 6.19 -15.84
CA PRO A 522 -10.36 5.95 -16.33
C PRO A 522 -11.07 4.90 -15.46
N LEU A 523 -12.33 5.13 -15.12
CA LEU A 523 -13.08 4.22 -14.25
C LEU A 523 -13.72 3.09 -15.05
N ALA A 524 -13.41 1.84 -14.68
CA ALA A 524 -14.02 0.68 -15.33
C ALA A 524 -15.55 0.67 -15.13
N TYR A 525 -16.29 0.25 -16.17
CA TYR A 525 -17.76 0.08 -16.18
C TYR A 525 -18.61 1.34 -16.00
N ILE A 526 -17.99 2.51 -15.89
CA ILE A 526 -18.71 3.79 -15.82
C ILE A 526 -18.36 4.57 -17.09
N ALA A 527 -19.36 4.76 -17.95
CA ALA A 527 -19.15 5.48 -19.20
C ALA A 527 -18.76 6.93 -18.90
N ASN A 528 -17.76 7.43 -19.62
CA ASN A 528 -17.38 8.83 -19.61
C ASN A 528 -17.08 9.40 -18.22
N LYS A 529 -16.38 8.66 -17.34
CA LYS A 529 -15.83 9.22 -16.09
C LYS A 529 -14.39 8.79 -15.87
N SER A 530 -13.59 9.72 -15.36
CA SER A 530 -12.20 9.49 -14.96
C SER A 530 -11.94 10.09 -13.59
N ARG A 531 -11.07 9.45 -12.82
CA ARG A 531 -10.46 10.00 -11.60
C ARG A 531 -9.23 10.80 -12.01
N PHE A 532 -9.09 12.00 -11.46
CA PHE A 532 -7.98 12.93 -11.68
C PHE A 532 -7.31 13.20 -10.34
N ILE A 533 -6.00 13.02 -10.29
CA ILE A 533 -5.18 13.32 -9.12
C ILE A 533 -4.14 14.34 -9.56
N VAL A 534 -4.24 15.58 -9.06
CA VAL A 534 -3.35 16.68 -9.43
C VAL A 534 -2.77 17.32 -8.19
N ARG A 535 -1.44 17.46 -8.14
CA ARG A 535 -0.73 18.12 -7.05
C ARG A 535 -0.04 19.39 -7.53
N ALA A 536 -0.22 20.48 -6.79
CA ALA A 536 0.47 21.74 -7.02
C ALA A 536 1.32 22.11 -5.80
N ALA A 537 2.51 22.69 -6.01
CA ALA A 537 3.37 23.16 -4.94
C ALA A 537 4.02 24.51 -5.28
N GLY A 538 4.32 25.30 -4.24
CA GLY A 538 4.97 26.61 -4.36
C GLY A 538 5.72 27.02 -3.11
N ASP A 539 6.49 28.10 -3.21
CA ASP A 539 7.20 28.70 -2.09
C ASP A 539 6.20 29.44 -1.17
N PHE A 540 6.39 29.36 0.15
CA PHE A 540 5.51 30.02 1.11
C PHE A 540 5.66 31.55 1.05
N ASP A 541 4.55 32.28 1.16
CA ASP A 541 4.52 33.74 1.24
C ASP A 541 4.78 34.23 2.67
N PHE A 542 6.05 34.43 3.00
CA PHE A 542 6.49 34.88 4.33
C PHE A 542 6.11 36.34 4.67
N SER A 543 5.54 37.09 3.72
CA SER A 543 5.02 38.44 3.99
C SER A 543 3.66 38.42 4.69
N ARG A 544 2.97 37.26 4.70
CA ARG A 544 1.71 37.07 5.41
C ARG A 544 1.94 37.16 6.92
N THR A 545 1.45 38.23 7.53
CA THR A 545 1.49 38.50 8.97
C THR A 545 0.26 37.99 9.73
N ASP A 546 -0.77 37.54 9.00
CA ASP A 546 -2.14 37.38 9.51
C ASP A 546 -2.52 36.00 10.05
N LEU A 547 -1.57 35.06 10.19
CA LEU A 547 -1.84 33.73 10.75
C LEU A 547 -1.97 33.72 12.29
N SER A 548 -1.80 34.87 12.95
CA SER A 548 -1.98 35.01 14.40
C SER A 548 -3.45 35.22 14.82
N SER A 549 -4.38 35.40 13.88
CA SER A 549 -5.70 35.98 14.16
C SER A 549 -6.85 34.97 14.42
N LEU A 550 -6.62 33.65 14.38
CA LEU A 550 -7.69 32.64 14.53
C LEU A 550 -7.68 31.85 15.86
N LEU A 551 -6.80 32.18 16.81
CA LEU A 551 -6.67 31.46 18.08
C LEU A 551 -7.42 32.07 19.29
N GLN A 552 -8.51 32.82 19.06
CA GLN A 552 -9.46 33.07 20.15
C GLN A 552 -10.59 32.04 20.10
N SER A 553 -10.38 30.90 20.77
CA SER A 553 -11.51 30.16 21.35
C SER A 553 -11.12 29.47 22.67
N SER A 554 -11.85 29.90 23.70
CA SER A 554 -12.05 29.37 25.07
C SER A 554 -10.82 29.03 25.93
N GLU A 555 -10.59 29.87 26.94
CA GLU A 555 -9.75 29.62 28.12
C GLU A 555 -10.28 28.50 29.07
N ASP A 556 -11.22 27.65 28.64
CA ASP A 556 -11.95 26.71 29.49
C ASP A 556 -11.48 25.23 29.41
N GLU A 557 -10.20 24.97 29.11
CA GLU A 557 -9.61 23.62 29.23
C GLU A 557 -8.44 23.58 30.24
N SER A 558 -8.59 24.27 31.37
CA SER A 558 -7.65 24.19 32.51
C SER A 558 -8.17 23.37 33.69
N GLN A 559 -9.21 22.54 33.51
CA GLN A 559 -9.81 21.73 34.60
C GLN A 559 -9.89 20.21 34.38
N ASP A 560 -9.18 19.63 33.40
CA ASP A 560 -9.01 18.16 33.30
C ASP A 560 -7.65 17.67 33.84
N ALA A 561 -7.15 18.34 34.88
CA ALA A 561 -6.16 17.77 35.77
C ALA A 561 -6.91 17.03 36.88
N GLU A 562 -6.73 15.71 36.98
CA GLU A 562 -7.32 14.78 37.97
C GLU A 562 -8.63 14.05 37.60
N VAL A 563 -8.68 13.35 36.46
CA VAL A 563 -9.47 12.10 36.40
C VAL A 563 -8.72 11.02 35.60
N SER A 564 -8.71 9.80 36.15
CA SER A 564 -8.21 8.55 35.57
C SER A 564 -6.73 8.16 35.82
N THR A 565 -6.31 8.09 37.10
CA THR A 565 -5.17 7.25 37.53
C THR A 565 -5.57 5.81 37.92
N ASN A 566 -6.80 5.37 37.66
CA ASN A 566 -7.24 4.00 37.93
C ASN A 566 -7.82 3.33 36.69
N ARG A 567 -7.00 3.13 35.64
CA ARG A 567 -7.22 1.99 34.75
C ARG A 567 -6.23 0.91 35.15
N VAL A 568 -6.75 -0.09 35.87
CA VAL A 568 -6.10 -1.40 35.96
C VAL A 568 -6.06 -1.93 34.53
N VAL A 569 -4.95 -1.72 33.85
CA VAL A 569 -4.60 -2.53 32.69
C VAL A 569 -4.55 -3.95 33.25
N LYS A 570 -5.53 -4.79 32.89
CA LYS A 570 -5.30 -6.22 32.98
C LYS A 570 -4.08 -6.45 32.10
N THR A 571 -2.94 -6.72 32.73
CA THR A 571 -1.77 -7.26 32.05
C THR A 571 -2.18 -8.65 31.58
N THR A 572 -2.96 -8.70 30.51
CA THR A 572 -3.26 -9.94 29.82
C THR A 572 -1.91 -10.38 29.30
N THR A 573 -1.38 -11.46 29.88
CA THR A 573 -0.17 -12.11 29.40
C THR A 573 -0.49 -12.52 27.97
N PHE A 574 0.06 -11.78 27.01
CA PHE A 574 -0.23 -11.98 25.60
C PHE A 574 0.24 -13.39 25.23
N GLN A 575 -0.71 -14.24 24.84
CA GLN A 575 -0.38 -15.36 23.99
C GLN A 575 0.00 -14.74 22.65
N THR A 576 1.30 -14.60 22.39
CA THR A 576 1.80 -14.52 21.01
C THR A 576 1.10 -15.63 20.24
N LYS A 577 0.32 -15.27 19.20
CA LYS A 577 -0.32 -16.22 18.29
C LYS A 577 0.74 -17.29 17.99
N GLU A 578 0.49 -18.56 18.32
CA GLU A 578 1.49 -19.61 18.14
C GLU A 578 1.98 -19.54 16.70
N GLU A 579 3.28 -19.26 16.53
CA GLU A 579 3.84 -19.01 15.23
C GLU A 579 3.77 -20.32 14.44
N ILE A 580 2.87 -20.37 13.46
CA ILE A 580 2.64 -21.59 12.70
C ILE A 580 3.91 -21.92 11.93
N ASP A 581 4.40 -23.13 12.13
CA ASP A 581 5.52 -23.63 11.35
C ASP A 581 5.05 -24.08 9.97
N VAL A 582 5.17 -23.17 9.00
CA VAL A 582 4.85 -23.39 7.58
C VAL A 582 5.45 -24.70 7.04
N LEU A 583 6.63 -25.11 7.52
CA LEU A 583 7.32 -26.31 7.05
C LEU A 583 6.64 -27.60 7.49
N THR A 584 6.04 -27.61 8.68
CA THR A 584 5.43 -28.81 9.30
C THR A 584 3.91 -28.76 9.36
N TYR A 585 3.30 -27.66 8.91
CA TYR A 585 1.86 -27.49 8.86
C TYR A 585 1.18 -28.52 7.94
N ASN A 586 0.16 -29.19 8.49
CA ASN A 586 -0.73 -30.08 7.74
C ASN A 586 -2.17 -29.56 7.82
N PRO A 587 -2.89 -29.44 6.69
CA PRO A 587 -4.29 -29.05 6.68
C PRO A 587 -5.16 -30.13 7.32
N LEU A 588 -6.29 -29.72 7.92
CA LEU A 588 -7.23 -30.65 8.55
C LEU A 588 -8.14 -31.29 7.49
N VAL A 589 -7.82 -32.52 7.08
CA VAL A 589 -8.68 -33.30 6.18
C VAL A 589 -9.17 -34.55 6.90
N ARG A 590 -10.48 -34.72 7.01
CA ARG A 590 -11.10 -35.88 7.66
C ARG A 590 -12.29 -36.36 6.84
N ASP A 591 -12.40 -37.68 6.67
CA ASP A 591 -13.51 -38.31 5.95
C ASP A 591 -13.68 -37.73 4.53
N ARG A 592 -12.56 -37.46 3.84
CA ARG A 592 -12.46 -36.80 2.51
C ARG A 592 -13.04 -35.39 2.44
N VAL A 593 -13.15 -34.71 3.58
CA VAL A 593 -13.54 -33.29 3.67
C VAL A 593 -12.38 -32.50 4.23
N TRP A 594 -11.97 -31.45 3.52
CA TRP A 594 -11.00 -30.48 4.01
C TRP A 594 -11.70 -29.34 4.75
N TYR A 595 -11.33 -29.16 6.02
CA TYR A 595 -11.79 -28.09 6.88
C TYR A 595 -10.79 -26.94 6.86
N ILE A 596 -11.19 -25.81 6.26
CA ILE A 596 -10.29 -24.66 6.03
C ILE A 596 -10.01 -23.93 7.34
N SER A 597 -8.74 -23.77 7.67
CA SER A 597 -8.25 -22.92 8.77
C SER A 597 -8.00 -21.47 8.31
N GLU A 598 -7.69 -20.55 9.23
CA GLU A 598 -7.20 -19.20 8.85
C GLU A 598 -5.94 -19.27 7.99
N THR A 599 -5.03 -20.22 8.27
CA THR A 599 -3.79 -20.40 7.53
C THR A 599 -4.03 -20.91 6.12
N ASP A 600 -4.93 -21.89 5.98
CA ASP A 600 -5.33 -22.39 4.67
C ASP A 600 -5.93 -21.26 3.84
N LEU A 601 -6.81 -20.46 4.45
CA LEU A 601 -7.45 -19.32 3.80
C LEU A 601 -6.45 -18.26 3.34
N ASP A 602 -5.44 -17.93 4.16
CA ASP A 602 -4.39 -16.97 3.80
C ASP A 602 -3.63 -17.43 2.55
N TRP A 603 -3.25 -18.72 2.49
CA TRP A 603 -2.54 -19.28 1.34
C TRP A 603 -3.42 -19.40 0.10
N ILE A 604 -4.66 -19.88 0.26
CA ILE A 604 -5.65 -19.93 -0.83
C ILE A 604 -5.83 -18.53 -1.43
N SER A 605 -5.95 -17.49 -0.60
CA SER A 605 -6.10 -16.10 -1.05
C SER A 605 -4.91 -15.62 -1.89
N ILE A 606 -3.67 -15.91 -1.47
CA ILE A 606 -2.46 -15.56 -2.23
C ILE A 606 -2.47 -16.27 -3.60
N GLY A 607 -2.72 -17.58 -3.60
CA GLY A 607 -2.76 -18.37 -4.83
C GLY A 607 -3.88 -17.96 -5.78
N CYS A 608 -5.08 -17.67 -5.25
CA CYS A 608 -6.20 -17.14 -6.04
C CYS A 608 -5.78 -15.86 -6.77
N TYR A 609 -5.03 -14.96 -6.11
CA TYR A 609 -4.60 -13.73 -6.76
C TYR A 609 -3.59 -13.97 -7.89
N ILE A 610 -2.63 -14.88 -7.68
CA ILE A 610 -1.64 -15.27 -8.69
C ILE A 610 -2.33 -15.93 -9.90
N LEU A 611 -3.24 -16.87 -9.66
CA LEU A 611 -4.03 -17.54 -10.69
C LEU A 611 -5.05 -16.61 -11.37
N GLY A 612 -5.30 -15.42 -10.81
CA GLY A 612 -6.15 -14.38 -11.38
C GLY A 612 -5.58 -13.71 -12.63
N THR A 613 -4.31 -13.93 -12.97
CA THR A 613 -3.69 -13.37 -14.19
C THR A 613 -3.83 -11.85 -14.31
N GLY A 614 -3.72 -11.13 -13.21
CA GLY A 614 -3.92 -9.67 -13.15
C GLY A 614 -5.38 -9.20 -13.04
N GLY A 615 -6.36 -10.10 -13.14
CA GLY A 615 -7.79 -9.81 -12.95
C GLY A 615 -8.42 -10.57 -11.77
N GLY A 616 -9.75 -10.73 -11.79
CA GLY A 616 -10.54 -11.32 -10.70
C GLY A 616 -10.69 -10.43 -9.43
N GLY A 617 -10.06 -9.25 -9.43
CA GLY A 617 -10.06 -8.31 -8.29
C GLY A 617 -9.21 -8.79 -7.11
N SER A 618 -8.80 -7.88 -6.23
CA SER A 618 -8.03 -8.24 -5.04
C SER A 618 -8.88 -9.13 -4.10
N PRO A 619 -8.40 -10.32 -3.70
CA PRO A 619 -9.15 -11.20 -2.80
C PRO A 619 -9.18 -10.69 -1.36
N TYR A 620 -8.41 -9.65 -1.03
CA TYR A 620 -8.14 -9.21 0.33
C TYR A 620 -9.40 -8.96 1.17
N SER A 621 -10.35 -8.16 0.66
CA SER A 621 -11.59 -7.87 1.42
C SER A 621 -12.42 -9.13 1.68
N GLN A 622 -12.52 -10.04 0.71
CA GLN A 622 -13.27 -11.29 0.87
C GLN A 622 -12.55 -12.27 1.82
N GLN A 623 -11.21 -12.30 1.78
CA GLN A 623 -10.40 -13.07 2.72
C GLN A 623 -10.62 -12.60 4.16
N LEU A 624 -10.64 -11.29 4.41
CA LEU A 624 -10.88 -10.74 5.75
C LEU A 624 -12.26 -11.12 6.28
N ILE A 625 -13.31 -11.00 5.46
CA ILE A 625 -14.68 -11.38 5.83
C ILE A 625 -14.77 -12.88 6.14
N LEU A 626 -14.15 -13.73 5.33
CA LEU A 626 -14.19 -15.18 5.53
C LEU A 626 -13.40 -15.59 6.79
N ARG A 627 -12.27 -14.92 7.05
CA ARG A 627 -11.49 -15.09 8.29
C ARG A 627 -12.32 -14.73 9.52
N GLU A 628 -13.04 -13.61 9.47
CA GLU A 628 -13.93 -13.19 10.56
C GLU A 628 -15.08 -14.19 10.77
N LYS A 629 -15.63 -14.77 9.70
CA LYS A 629 -16.62 -15.86 9.80
C LYS A 629 -16.03 -17.09 10.50
N LEU A 630 -14.82 -17.51 10.14
CA LEU A 630 -14.12 -18.62 10.81
C LEU A 630 -13.94 -18.34 12.31
N ARG A 631 -13.49 -17.14 12.68
CA ARG A 631 -13.34 -16.72 14.09
C ARG A 631 -14.65 -16.72 14.86
N LYS A 632 -15.77 -16.43 14.19
CA LYS A 632 -17.14 -16.53 14.74
C LYS A 632 -17.70 -17.96 14.77
N GLY A 633 -16.91 -18.96 14.38
CA GLY A 633 -17.26 -20.37 14.43
C GLY A 633 -17.93 -20.92 13.17
N ALA A 634 -17.92 -20.18 12.05
CA ALA A 634 -18.34 -20.74 10.77
C ALA A 634 -17.39 -21.87 10.36
N VAL A 635 -17.93 -22.92 9.72
CA VAL A 635 -17.15 -24.06 9.24
C VAL A 635 -17.14 -24.05 7.73
N VAL A 636 -15.95 -23.86 7.15
CA VAL A 636 -15.72 -23.91 5.70
C VAL A 636 -15.25 -25.31 5.34
N ARG A 637 -15.96 -25.96 4.41
CA ARG A 637 -15.68 -27.33 3.95
C ARG A 637 -15.40 -27.34 2.47
N VAL A 638 -14.35 -28.05 2.07
CA VAL A 638 -14.00 -28.29 0.66
C VAL A 638 -14.01 -29.80 0.39
N VAL A 639 -14.62 -30.21 -0.72
CA VAL A 639 -14.73 -31.62 -1.14
C VAL A 639 -14.23 -31.82 -2.56
N ASN A 640 -13.76 -33.03 -2.88
CA ASN A 640 -13.28 -33.35 -4.21
C ASN A 640 -14.47 -33.40 -5.20
N PRO A 641 -14.33 -32.88 -6.44
CA PRO A 641 -15.38 -32.96 -7.46
C PRO A 641 -15.85 -34.38 -7.78
N HIS A 642 -15.02 -35.41 -7.56
CA HIS A 642 -15.39 -36.80 -7.81
C HIS A 642 -16.11 -37.48 -6.64
N ASP A 643 -16.10 -36.88 -5.44
CA ASP A 643 -16.75 -37.42 -4.24
C ASP A 643 -18.22 -37.00 -4.13
N ILE A 644 -18.69 -36.07 -4.95
CA ILE A 644 -20.09 -35.61 -4.93
C ILE A 644 -21.03 -36.61 -5.63
N PRO A 645 -22.29 -36.76 -5.19
CA PRO A 645 -23.29 -37.55 -5.89
C PRO A 645 -23.56 -37.04 -7.32
N ASP A 646 -23.91 -37.94 -8.25
CA ASP A 646 -24.20 -37.56 -9.64
C ASP A 646 -25.44 -36.66 -9.77
N ASP A 647 -26.40 -36.81 -8.86
CA ASP A 647 -27.62 -36.01 -8.75
C ASP A 647 -27.46 -34.77 -7.84
N ALA A 648 -26.25 -34.50 -7.35
CA ALA A 648 -25.97 -33.28 -6.60
C ALA A 648 -26.31 -32.05 -7.43
N LEU A 649 -26.82 -31.00 -6.79
CA LEU A 649 -27.01 -29.68 -7.40
C LEU A 649 -25.85 -28.78 -7.00
N VAL A 650 -24.96 -28.46 -7.93
CA VAL A 650 -23.77 -27.64 -7.71
C VAL A 650 -24.05 -26.21 -8.17
N GLY A 651 -24.29 -25.32 -7.20
CA GLY A 651 -24.55 -23.90 -7.44
C GLY A 651 -23.27 -23.11 -7.69
N CYS A 652 -23.41 -21.96 -8.34
CA CYS A 652 -22.30 -21.07 -8.68
C CYS A 652 -22.73 -19.60 -8.52
N GLY A 653 -21.78 -18.72 -8.21
CA GLY A 653 -22.00 -17.28 -8.16
C GLY A 653 -20.70 -16.52 -8.05
N GLY A 654 -20.73 -15.25 -8.43
CA GLY A 654 -19.58 -14.36 -8.38
C GLY A 654 -19.97 -12.90 -8.54
N TYR A 655 -19.03 -12.01 -8.25
CA TYR A 655 -19.23 -10.58 -8.43
C TYR A 655 -18.93 -10.17 -9.87
N ALA A 656 -19.72 -9.23 -10.38
CA ALA A 656 -19.48 -8.54 -11.64
C ALA A 656 -19.47 -7.04 -11.38
N GLY A 657 -18.44 -6.33 -11.86
CA GLY A 657 -18.35 -4.89 -11.66
C GLY A 657 -16.94 -4.34 -11.78
N SER A 658 -16.82 -3.07 -11.43
CA SER A 658 -15.56 -2.34 -11.41
C SER A 658 -14.74 -2.68 -10.17
N PRO A 659 -13.48 -3.13 -10.31
CA PRO A 659 -12.58 -3.26 -9.17
C PRO A 659 -12.41 -1.93 -8.41
N THR A 660 -12.48 -0.79 -9.10
CA THR A 660 -12.39 0.53 -8.48
C THR A 660 -13.62 0.86 -7.62
N VAL A 661 -14.80 0.36 -7.99
CA VAL A 661 -16.00 0.49 -7.15
C VAL A 661 -15.90 -0.42 -5.94
N ALA A 662 -15.40 -1.65 -6.11
CA ALA A 662 -15.26 -2.61 -5.02
C ALA A 662 -14.29 -2.20 -3.89
N ILE A 663 -13.34 -1.30 -4.20
CA ILE A 663 -12.42 -0.71 -3.20
C ILE A 663 -13.15 0.30 -2.29
N GLU A 664 -14.26 0.89 -2.76
CA GLU A 664 -14.98 1.93 -2.05
C GLU A 664 -16.35 1.45 -1.51
N LYS A 665 -17.15 0.77 -2.35
CA LYS A 665 -18.43 0.17 -1.99
C LYS A 665 -18.20 -1.29 -1.57
N LYS A 666 -18.00 -1.48 -0.26
CA LYS A 666 -17.82 -2.79 0.38
C LYS A 666 -19.06 -3.67 0.18
N SER A 667 -18.88 -4.99 0.11
CA SER A 667 -20.01 -5.92 -0.06
C SER A 667 -21.05 -5.84 1.05
N ALA A 668 -22.32 -6.02 0.69
CA ALA A 668 -23.45 -6.26 1.58
C ALA A 668 -23.88 -7.74 1.49
N ASP A 669 -25.20 -7.98 1.44
CA ASP A 669 -25.82 -9.30 1.32
C ASP A 669 -26.16 -9.68 -0.14
N GLU A 670 -25.73 -8.90 -1.15
CA GLU A 670 -26.12 -9.05 -2.56
C GLU A 670 -25.92 -10.47 -3.12
N MET A 671 -24.83 -11.13 -2.75
CA MET A 671 -24.56 -12.50 -3.19
C MET A 671 -25.57 -13.48 -2.60
N GLN A 672 -25.90 -13.31 -1.33
CA GLN A 672 -26.87 -14.15 -0.66
C GLN A 672 -28.28 -13.92 -1.23
N GLU A 673 -28.68 -12.66 -1.44
CA GLU A 673 -29.95 -12.29 -2.04
C GLU A 673 -30.11 -12.89 -3.46
N ALA A 674 -29.07 -12.80 -4.29
CA ALA A 674 -29.08 -13.35 -5.64
C ALA A 674 -29.26 -14.87 -5.63
N GLN A 675 -28.56 -15.57 -4.73
CA GLN A 675 -28.68 -17.03 -4.56
C GLN A 675 -30.07 -17.43 -4.04
N GLU A 676 -30.59 -16.73 -3.03
CA GLU A 676 -31.91 -17.01 -2.46
C GLU A 676 -33.03 -16.83 -3.49
N GLU A 677 -33.02 -15.74 -4.26
CA GLU A 677 -34.03 -15.52 -5.30
C GLU A 677 -33.88 -16.51 -6.47
N MET A 678 -32.64 -16.90 -6.83
CA MET A 678 -32.40 -17.98 -7.79
C MET A 678 -33.04 -19.30 -7.35
N TYR A 679 -32.78 -19.75 -6.13
CA TYR A 679 -33.30 -21.03 -5.65
C TYR A 679 -34.79 -21.00 -5.36
N LYS A 680 -35.33 -19.84 -4.97
CA LYS A 680 -36.78 -19.62 -4.89
C LYS A 680 -37.44 -19.73 -6.27
N HIS A 681 -36.81 -19.21 -7.32
CA HIS A 681 -37.31 -19.34 -8.69
C HIS A 681 -37.27 -20.80 -9.19
N LEU A 682 -36.21 -21.55 -8.85
CA LEU A 682 -36.04 -22.94 -9.27
C LEU A 682 -36.81 -23.96 -8.40
N GLY A 683 -37.14 -23.62 -7.15
CA GLY A 683 -37.82 -24.49 -6.19
C GLY A 683 -36.91 -25.52 -5.49
N THR A 684 -35.63 -25.57 -5.83
CA THR A 684 -34.64 -26.48 -5.25
C THR A 684 -33.32 -25.74 -4.95
N PRO A 685 -32.78 -25.83 -3.73
CA PRO A 685 -31.50 -25.21 -3.39
C PRO A 685 -30.31 -26.02 -3.90
N ALA A 686 -29.14 -25.38 -3.98
CA ALA A 686 -27.89 -26.09 -4.21
C ALA A 686 -27.50 -26.97 -3.01
N THR A 687 -26.83 -28.07 -3.32
CA THR A 687 -26.25 -29.03 -2.35
C THR A 687 -24.75 -28.82 -2.15
N HIS A 688 -24.10 -28.16 -3.10
CA HIS A 688 -22.66 -27.88 -3.15
C HIS A 688 -22.45 -26.54 -3.86
N MET A 689 -21.33 -25.86 -3.60
CA MET A 689 -20.96 -24.62 -4.27
C MET A 689 -19.66 -24.75 -5.04
N ILE A 690 -19.56 -24.12 -6.19
CA ILE A 690 -18.33 -24.05 -6.97
C ILE A 690 -18.08 -22.60 -7.41
N SER A 691 -16.81 -22.21 -7.48
CA SER A 691 -16.44 -20.86 -7.91
C SER A 691 -16.59 -20.75 -9.43
N VAL A 692 -16.99 -19.57 -9.91
CA VAL A 692 -17.02 -19.30 -11.35
C VAL A 692 -15.61 -19.29 -11.94
N GLU A 693 -14.67 -18.72 -11.18
CA GLU A 693 -13.25 -18.64 -11.50
C GLU A 693 -12.43 -18.79 -10.21
N ILE A 694 -11.22 -19.34 -10.30
CA ILE A 694 -10.26 -19.35 -9.18
C ILE A 694 -9.57 -17.99 -8.97
N GLY A 695 -9.66 -17.11 -9.98
CA GLY A 695 -8.96 -15.83 -9.99
C GLY A 695 -9.48 -14.82 -8.98
N GLY A 696 -8.57 -14.23 -8.21
CA GLY A 696 -8.85 -13.09 -7.34
C GLY A 696 -9.94 -13.34 -6.30
N ALA A 697 -10.80 -12.34 -6.08
CA ALA A 697 -11.87 -12.38 -5.07
C ALA A 697 -12.97 -13.41 -5.36
N ASN A 698 -13.18 -13.74 -6.64
CA ASN A 698 -14.17 -14.74 -7.05
C ASN A 698 -13.74 -16.16 -6.68
N GLY A 699 -12.43 -16.43 -6.58
CA GLY A 699 -11.89 -17.71 -6.12
C GLY A 699 -12.40 -18.14 -4.74
N LEU A 700 -12.64 -17.17 -3.85
CA LEU A 700 -13.11 -17.41 -2.48
C LEU A 700 -14.65 -17.56 -2.37
N GLN A 701 -15.42 -17.31 -3.45
CA GLN A 701 -16.88 -17.20 -3.35
C GLN A 701 -17.57 -18.53 -3.04
N SER A 702 -17.10 -19.65 -3.58
CA SER A 702 -17.68 -20.96 -3.21
C SER A 702 -17.61 -21.23 -1.71
N MET A 703 -16.48 -20.89 -1.07
CA MET A 703 -16.29 -21.02 0.38
C MET A 703 -17.11 -19.99 1.16
N MET A 704 -17.17 -18.74 0.70
CA MET A 704 -17.97 -17.68 1.32
C MET A 704 -19.46 -18.04 1.33
N ILE A 705 -19.97 -18.48 0.18
CA ILE A 705 -21.37 -18.82 -0.02
C ILE A 705 -21.70 -20.15 0.68
N GLY A 706 -20.84 -21.16 0.54
CA GLY A 706 -21.03 -22.48 1.16
C GLY A 706 -21.02 -22.45 2.68
N SER A 707 -20.18 -21.59 3.29
CA SER A 707 -20.14 -21.39 4.74
C SER A 707 -21.20 -20.43 5.30
N SER A 708 -22.06 -19.87 4.43
CA SER A 708 -23.17 -19.04 4.90
C SER A 708 -24.13 -19.84 5.78
N THR A 709 -24.75 -19.17 6.76
CA THR A 709 -25.74 -19.80 7.65
C THR A 709 -26.98 -20.30 6.91
N ASN A 710 -27.27 -19.72 5.76
CA ASN A 710 -28.48 -20.02 4.99
C ASN A 710 -28.31 -21.26 4.11
N MET A 711 -27.09 -21.51 3.61
CA MET A 711 -26.82 -22.67 2.76
C MET A 711 -26.09 -23.78 3.50
N ASN A 712 -25.00 -23.47 4.20
CA ASN A 712 -24.20 -24.43 4.95
C ASN A 712 -23.88 -25.72 4.15
N VAL A 713 -23.35 -25.55 2.95
CA VAL A 713 -22.98 -26.62 2.00
C VAL A 713 -21.48 -26.58 1.68
N PRO A 714 -20.85 -27.71 1.33
CA PRO A 714 -19.43 -27.74 0.99
C PRO A 714 -19.13 -27.05 -0.36
N ALA A 715 -17.96 -26.45 -0.44
CA ALA A 715 -17.36 -25.99 -1.69
C ALA A 715 -16.70 -27.17 -2.44
N VAL A 716 -16.77 -27.15 -3.77
CA VAL A 716 -16.09 -28.12 -4.63
C VAL A 716 -14.68 -27.62 -4.92
N ASP A 717 -13.68 -28.49 -4.79
CA ASP A 717 -12.29 -28.19 -5.15
C ASP A 717 -12.12 -28.11 -6.68
N GLY A 718 -12.51 -26.97 -7.23
CA GLY A 718 -12.46 -26.67 -8.64
C GLY A 718 -13.23 -25.39 -8.98
N ASP A 719 -13.15 -24.98 -10.24
CA ASP A 719 -13.90 -23.85 -10.77
C ASP A 719 -14.23 -24.06 -12.27
N TRP A 720 -14.97 -23.13 -12.86
CA TRP A 720 -15.39 -23.21 -14.26
C TRP A 720 -14.42 -22.59 -15.27
N MET A 721 -13.26 -22.07 -14.84
CA MET A 721 -12.33 -21.36 -15.71
C MET A 721 -10.87 -21.81 -15.55
N GLY A 722 -10.41 -22.19 -14.36
CA GLY A 722 -9.00 -22.47 -14.05
C GLY A 722 -8.10 -21.23 -14.02
N ARG A 723 -8.66 -20.05 -14.28
CA ARG A 723 -8.04 -18.72 -14.32
C ARG A 723 -9.15 -17.67 -14.26
N ALA A 724 -8.81 -16.37 -14.25
CA ALA A 724 -9.81 -15.34 -14.54
C ALA A 724 -10.04 -15.16 -16.04
N TYR A 725 -11.29 -14.94 -16.44
CA TYR A 725 -11.69 -14.49 -17.78
C TYR A 725 -12.56 -13.23 -17.69
N PRO A 726 -12.49 -12.32 -18.68
CA PRO A 726 -13.20 -11.06 -18.60
C PRO A 726 -14.71 -11.20 -18.75
N THR A 727 -15.23 -12.31 -19.30
CA THR A 727 -16.64 -12.45 -19.68
C THR A 727 -17.27 -13.77 -19.26
N LYS A 728 -18.55 -13.74 -18.85
CA LYS A 728 -19.24 -14.89 -18.26
C LYS A 728 -19.38 -16.11 -19.18
N TRP A 729 -19.49 -15.89 -20.49
CA TRP A 729 -19.63 -16.99 -21.45
C TRP A 729 -18.30 -17.73 -21.70
N GLN A 730 -17.18 -17.24 -21.16
CA GLN A 730 -15.88 -17.90 -21.18
C GLN A 730 -15.74 -18.82 -19.96
N THR A 731 -16.57 -19.87 -19.92
CA THR A 731 -16.55 -20.90 -18.86
C THR A 731 -16.57 -22.28 -19.48
N THR A 732 -15.96 -23.28 -18.84
CA THR A 732 -15.91 -24.66 -19.33
C THR A 732 -17.30 -25.27 -19.56
N PRO A 733 -18.37 -25.03 -18.76
CA PRO A 733 -19.71 -25.51 -19.11
C PRO A 733 -20.20 -25.05 -20.51
N VAL A 734 -19.85 -23.82 -20.93
CA VAL A 734 -20.17 -23.27 -22.26
C VAL A 734 -19.27 -23.84 -23.37
N VAL A 735 -18.07 -24.31 -23.01
CA VAL A 735 -17.19 -25.08 -23.91
C VAL A 735 -17.79 -26.45 -24.20
N PHE A 736 -18.23 -27.17 -23.17
CA PHE A 736 -18.84 -28.50 -23.32
C PHE A 736 -20.21 -28.43 -23.98
N ASN A 737 -21.02 -27.41 -23.67
CA ASN A 737 -22.26 -27.07 -24.37
C ASN A 737 -23.24 -28.25 -24.55
N GLU A 738 -23.40 -29.06 -23.52
CA GLU A 738 -24.37 -30.18 -23.53
C GLU A 738 -25.83 -29.69 -23.49
N ARG A 739 -26.04 -28.43 -23.09
CA ARG A 739 -27.30 -27.67 -23.21
C ARG A 739 -26.99 -26.19 -23.50
N SER A 740 -27.93 -25.45 -24.12
CA SER A 740 -27.71 -24.04 -24.46
C SER A 740 -28.99 -23.21 -24.36
N PRO A 741 -28.93 -22.00 -23.75
CA PRO A 741 -27.81 -21.48 -22.95
C PRO A 741 -27.60 -22.28 -21.64
N ILE A 742 -26.38 -22.23 -21.09
CA ILE A 742 -26.06 -22.88 -19.82
C ILE A 742 -26.57 -22.05 -18.66
N TRP A 743 -26.29 -20.74 -18.70
CA TRP A 743 -26.45 -19.81 -17.58
C TRP A 743 -27.81 -19.12 -17.55
N THR A 744 -28.89 -19.82 -17.91
CA THR A 744 -30.26 -19.33 -17.64
C THR A 744 -31.11 -20.37 -16.91
N PRO A 745 -31.92 -19.97 -15.92
CA PRO A 745 -32.12 -18.60 -15.44
C PRO A 745 -30.86 -18.02 -14.76
N VAL A 746 -30.65 -16.70 -14.79
CA VAL A 746 -29.58 -16.00 -14.04
C VAL A 746 -30.19 -14.89 -13.19
N THR A 747 -29.67 -14.68 -11.98
CA THR A 747 -30.17 -13.66 -11.05
C THR A 747 -29.03 -12.71 -10.65
N MET A 748 -29.33 -11.41 -10.57
CA MET A 748 -28.41 -10.37 -10.14
C MET A 748 -29.01 -9.57 -8.99
N SER A 749 -28.19 -9.17 -8.01
CA SER A 749 -28.58 -8.20 -6.97
C SER A 749 -27.55 -7.05 -6.89
N ASP A 750 -28.05 -5.84 -6.67
CA ASP A 750 -27.23 -4.66 -6.34
C ASP A 750 -26.95 -4.52 -4.84
N GLY A 751 -27.57 -5.34 -4.00
CA GLY A 751 -27.50 -5.24 -2.54
C GLY A 751 -28.18 -4.00 -1.97
N ASN A 752 -28.93 -3.26 -2.80
CA ASN A 752 -29.71 -2.07 -2.45
C ASN A 752 -31.20 -2.24 -2.74
N GLY A 753 -31.67 -3.48 -2.75
CA GLY A 753 -33.07 -3.86 -2.89
C GLY A 753 -33.53 -4.12 -4.34
N SER A 754 -32.67 -3.98 -5.34
CA SER A 754 -33.00 -4.33 -6.73
C SER A 754 -32.46 -5.72 -7.07
N ILE A 755 -33.36 -6.62 -7.41
CA ILE A 755 -33.03 -7.97 -7.87
C ILE A 755 -33.61 -8.18 -9.27
N VAL A 756 -32.77 -8.61 -10.22
CA VAL A 756 -33.17 -8.87 -11.60
C VAL A 756 -32.90 -10.33 -11.94
N THR A 757 -33.95 -11.06 -12.32
CA THR A 757 -33.84 -12.44 -12.81
C THR A 757 -34.15 -12.50 -14.30
N MET A 758 -33.20 -12.97 -15.09
CA MET A 758 -33.39 -13.31 -16.49
C MET A 758 -33.74 -14.80 -16.60
N SER A 759 -35.01 -15.10 -16.82
CA SER A 759 -35.49 -16.48 -16.86
C SER A 759 -35.05 -17.26 -18.11
N ARG A 760 -34.82 -16.57 -19.23
CA ARG A 760 -34.42 -17.16 -20.53
C ARG A 760 -33.60 -16.17 -21.35
N ALA A 761 -32.72 -16.70 -22.19
CA ALA A 761 -31.95 -15.95 -23.19
C ALA A 761 -31.76 -16.79 -24.46
N SER A 762 -31.36 -16.15 -25.56
CA SER A 762 -31.06 -16.85 -26.82
C SER A 762 -29.67 -17.50 -26.85
N SER A 763 -28.74 -17.06 -26.01
CA SER A 763 -27.39 -17.64 -25.86
C SER A 763 -26.70 -17.08 -24.60
N ASP A 764 -25.63 -17.74 -24.13
CA ASP A 764 -24.81 -17.24 -23.01
C ASP A 764 -24.13 -15.89 -23.31
N LYS A 765 -23.83 -15.61 -24.59
CA LYS A 765 -23.38 -14.27 -25.03
C LYS A 765 -24.46 -13.21 -24.85
N GLN A 766 -25.74 -13.57 -25.03
CA GLN A 766 -26.85 -12.66 -24.79
C GLN A 766 -27.08 -12.44 -23.30
N VAL A 767 -26.93 -13.48 -22.47
CA VAL A 767 -26.95 -13.37 -21.00
C VAL A 767 -25.95 -12.30 -20.55
N GLU A 768 -24.69 -12.45 -20.96
CA GLU A 768 -23.61 -11.52 -20.68
C GLU A 768 -23.94 -10.07 -21.10
N ARG A 769 -24.44 -9.87 -22.31
CA ARG A 769 -24.75 -8.53 -22.84
C ARG A 769 -25.83 -7.82 -22.01
N VAL A 770 -26.89 -8.52 -21.64
CA VAL A 770 -27.99 -7.93 -20.87
C VAL A 770 -27.58 -7.73 -19.42
N MET A 771 -26.88 -8.70 -18.81
CA MET A 771 -26.29 -8.58 -17.48
C MET A 771 -25.41 -7.33 -17.38
N ARG A 772 -24.52 -7.12 -18.36
CA ARG A 772 -23.65 -5.92 -18.39
C ARG A 772 -24.41 -4.61 -18.59
N ALA A 773 -25.50 -4.62 -19.36
CA ALA A 773 -26.32 -3.43 -19.52
C ALA A 773 -27.03 -3.06 -18.21
N ALA A 774 -27.57 -4.05 -17.48
CA ALA A 774 -28.21 -3.83 -16.17
C ALA A 774 -27.21 -3.35 -15.11
N LEU A 775 -25.99 -3.90 -15.10
CA LEU A 775 -24.93 -3.55 -14.16
C LEU A 775 -24.63 -2.04 -14.13
N ALA A 776 -24.68 -1.35 -15.27
CA ALA A 776 -24.41 0.09 -15.35
C ALA A 776 -25.45 0.93 -14.58
N GLU A 777 -26.70 0.48 -14.53
CA GLU A 777 -27.81 1.14 -13.81
C GLU A 777 -27.91 0.69 -12.35
N MET A 778 -27.24 -0.40 -11.99
CA MET A 778 -27.26 -1.04 -10.66
C MET A 778 -26.01 -0.68 -9.84
N GLY A 779 -25.53 0.56 -9.94
CA GLY A 779 -24.39 1.04 -9.15
C GLY A 779 -23.03 0.47 -9.56
N SER A 780 -22.89 -0.05 -10.78
CA SER A 780 -21.63 -0.52 -11.39
C SER A 780 -20.91 -1.68 -10.67
N GLN A 781 -21.59 -2.34 -9.73
CA GLN A 781 -21.14 -3.55 -9.05
C GLN A 781 -22.35 -4.32 -8.53
N VAL A 782 -22.40 -5.62 -8.85
CA VAL A 782 -23.50 -6.52 -8.53
C VAL A 782 -22.97 -7.91 -8.20
N ALA A 783 -23.74 -8.67 -7.42
CA ALA A 783 -23.53 -10.11 -7.32
C ALA A 783 -24.42 -10.85 -8.30
N VAL A 784 -23.93 -11.98 -8.81
CA VAL A 784 -24.63 -12.82 -9.80
C VAL A 784 -24.69 -14.25 -9.29
N ALA A 785 -25.89 -14.83 -9.32
CA ALA A 785 -26.14 -16.23 -9.02
C ALA A 785 -26.53 -16.99 -10.29
N ASP A 786 -25.91 -18.15 -10.47
CA ASP A 786 -26.08 -19.04 -11.61
C ASP A 786 -26.96 -20.25 -11.27
N PRO A 787 -27.65 -20.83 -12.27
CA PRO A 787 -28.44 -22.02 -12.05
C PRO A 787 -27.50 -23.19 -11.72
N PRO A 788 -27.87 -24.05 -10.75
CA PRO A 788 -27.04 -25.19 -10.40
C PRO A 788 -26.94 -26.18 -11.56
N VAL A 789 -25.80 -26.86 -11.64
CA VAL A 789 -25.55 -27.99 -12.55
C VAL A 789 -25.57 -29.29 -11.77
N THR A 790 -25.80 -30.41 -12.44
CA THR A 790 -25.77 -31.73 -11.80
C THR A 790 -24.34 -32.14 -11.43
N GLY A 791 -24.17 -32.99 -10.41
CA GLY A 791 -22.86 -33.53 -10.05
C GLY A 791 -22.22 -34.32 -11.19
N ALA A 792 -23.02 -35.02 -11.99
CA ALA A 792 -22.55 -35.68 -13.20
C ALA A 792 -21.98 -34.70 -14.23
N GLU A 793 -22.65 -33.57 -14.47
CA GLU A 793 -22.14 -32.48 -15.32
C GLU A 793 -20.86 -31.89 -14.72
N THR A 794 -20.83 -31.61 -13.42
CA THR A 794 -19.65 -31.07 -12.72
C THR A 794 -18.41 -31.93 -12.93
N LYS A 795 -18.49 -33.24 -12.71
CA LYS A 795 -17.36 -34.17 -12.91
C LYS A 795 -16.78 -34.15 -14.32
N ARG A 796 -17.59 -33.79 -15.33
CA ARG A 796 -17.14 -33.66 -16.73
C ARG A 796 -16.56 -32.28 -17.04
N TRP A 797 -17.14 -31.21 -16.51
CA TRP A 797 -16.85 -29.85 -16.97
C TRP A 797 -15.82 -29.12 -16.12
N VAL A 798 -15.66 -29.51 -14.85
CA VAL A 798 -14.84 -28.79 -13.87
C VAL A 798 -13.37 -28.74 -14.27
N VAL A 799 -12.72 -27.61 -14.00
CA VAL A 799 -11.27 -27.55 -13.88
C VAL A 799 -10.93 -28.00 -12.46
N GLU A 800 -10.40 -29.21 -12.34
CA GLU A 800 -10.21 -29.90 -11.07
C GLU A 800 -9.10 -29.26 -10.21
N HIS A 801 -9.30 -29.26 -8.90
CA HIS A 801 -8.30 -29.02 -7.86
C HIS A 801 -7.71 -27.60 -7.81
N THR A 802 -8.45 -26.60 -8.26
CA THR A 802 -7.94 -25.23 -8.34
C THR A 802 -7.85 -24.56 -6.97
N ILE A 803 -8.69 -24.92 -5.99
CA ILE A 803 -8.53 -24.48 -4.59
C ILE A 803 -7.27 -25.11 -4.01
N SER A 804 -7.06 -26.42 -4.20
CA SER A 804 -5.83 -27.10 -3.80
C SER A 804 -4.57 -26.47 -4.42
N GLN A 805 -4.61 -26.14 -5.72
CA GLN A 805 -3.49 -25.47 -6.40
C GLN A 805 -3.21 -24.09 -5.80
N SER A 806 -4.26 -23.29 -5.55
CA SER A 806 -4.10 -21.97 -4.94
C SER A 806 -3.45 -22.04 -3.55
N TRP A 807 -3.84 -23.03 -2.73
CA TRP A 807 -3.25 -23.27 -1.42
C TRP A 807 -1.76 -23.60 -1.52
N ARG A 808 -1.36 -24.47 -2.46
CA ARG A 808 0.05 -24.84 -2.67
C ARG A 808 0.90 -23.66 -3.10
N ILE A 809 0.42 -22.89 -4.07
CA ILE A 809 1.08 -21.67 -4.54
C ILE A 809 1.24 -20.68 -3.38
N GLY A 810 0.18 -20.42 -2.61
CA GLY A 810 0.24 -19.52 -1.46
C GLY A 810 1.19 -20.01 -0.37
N ARG A 811 1.21 -21.32 -0.09
CA ARG A 811 2.15 -21.94 0.84
C ARG A 811 3.59 -21.76 0.37
N ALA A 812 3.88 -21.97 -0.91
CA ALA A 812 5.21 -21.75 -1.49
C ALA A 812 5.68 -20.30 -1.32
N VAL A 813 4.80 -19.32 -1.56
CA VAL A 813 5.10 -17.90 -1.32
C VAL A 813 5.37 -17.64 0.16
N ALA A 814 4.54 -18.17 1.07
CA ALA A 814 4.73 -18.02 2.50
C ALA A 814 6.05 -18.66 2.99
N MET A 815 6.42 -19.82 2.46
CA MET A 815 7.70 -20.49 2.73
C MET A 815 8.88 -19.64 2.25
N ALA A 816 8.81 -19.11 1.02
CA ALA A 816 9.87 -18.29 0.46
C ALA A 816 10.14 -17.02 1.30
N ARG A 817 9.06 -16.39 1.81
CA ARG A 817 9.17 -15.26 2.75
C ARG A 817 9.83 -15.68 4.07
N LYS A 818 9.36 -16.76 4.68
CA LYS A 818 9.87 -17.24 5.98
C LYS A 818 11.35 -17.64 5.91
N LEU A 819 11.77 -18.24 4.80
CA LEU A 819 13.14 -18.69 4.57
C LEU A 819 14.05 -17.60 3.97
N ASN A 820 13.53 -16.39 3.73
CA ASN A 820 14.24 -15.29 3.06
C ASN A 820 14.84 -15.68 1.69
N CYS A 821 14.16 -16.56 0.95
CA CYS A 821 14.55 -17.01 -0.39
C CYS A 821 13.53 -16.55 -1.45
N VAL A 822 13.03 -15.33 -1.32
CA VAL A 822 11.99 -14.76 -2.19
C VAL A 822 12.47 -14.61 -3.64
N ASP A 823 13.78 -14.52 -3.86
CA ASP A 823 14.40 -14.50 -5.19
C ASP A 823 14.13 -15.78 -6.01
N ASN A 824 13.86 -16.90 -5.35
CA ASN A 824 13.51 -18.19 -5.96
C ASN A 824 12.00 -18.51 -5.88
N VAL A 825 11.16 -17.58 -5.41
CA VAL A 825 9.72 -17.85 -5.21
C VAL A 825 9.03 -18.24 -6.52
N ALA A 826 9.45 -17.64 -7.63
CA ALA A 826 8.91 -17.90 -8.96
C ALA A 826 9.16 -19.36 -9.39
N GLU A 827 10.36 -19.87 -9.13
CA GLU A 827 10.76 -21.24 -9.40
C GLU A 827 9.98 -22.23 -8.51
N THR A 828 9.78 -21.91 -7.23
CA THR A 828 8.96 -22.74 -6.34
C THR A 828 7.49 -22.78 -6.79
N ILE A 829 6.93 -21.64 -7.24
CA ILE A 829 5.57 -21.61 -7.81
C ILE A 829 5.50 -22.50 -9.07
N VAL A 830 6.53 -22.49 -9.92
CA VAL A 830 6.60 -23.37 -11.11
C VAL A 830 6.59 -24.84 -10.70
N GLU A 831 7.31 -25.24 -9.65
CA GLU A 831 7.29 -26.61 -9.14
C GLU A 831 5.89 -27.02 -8.66
N GLU A 832 5.21 -26.18 -7.88
CA GLU A 832 3.84 -26.43 -7.39
C GLU A 832 2.80 -26.48 -8.52
N CYS A 833 3.09 -25.88 -9.68
CA CYS A 833 2.25 -25.96 -10.87
C CYS A 833 2.49 -27.22 -11.73
N GLY A 834 3.38 -28.13 -11.31
CA GLY A 834 3.74 -29.33 -12.03
C GLY A 834 5.11 -29.25 -12.75
N GLY A 835 5.98 -28.33 -12.34
CA GLY A 835 7.35 -28.17 -12.82
C GLY A 835 7.50 -27.49 -14.19
N HIS A 836 8.74 -27.41 -14.69
CA HIS A 836 9.11 -26.68 -15.91
C HIS A 836 8.40 -27.13 -17.20
N GLY A 837 7.81 -28.33 -17.20
CA GLY A 837 7.02 -28.84 -18.32
C GLY A 837 5.62 -28.23 -18.42
N SER A 838 5.09 -27.68 -17.33
CA SER A 838 3.74 -27.14 -17.21
C SER A 838 3.71 -25.64 -16.89
N ALA A 839 4.72 -25.12 -16.19
CA ALA A 839 4.86 -23.70 -15.88
C ALA A 839 6.29 -23.22 -16.12
N LYS A 840 6.47 -21.92 -16.39
CA LYS A 840 7.77 -21.31 -16.68
C LYS A 840 7.85 -19.88 -16.16
N VAL A 841 9.06 -19.50 -15.74
CA VAL A 841 9.42 -18.08 -15.64
C VAL A 841 9.64 -17.56 -17.05
N LEU A 842 8.76 -16.68 -17.51
CA LEU A 842 8.82 -16.11 -18.86
C LEU A 842 9.79 -14.93 -18.92
N PHE A 843 9.82 -14.11 -17.86
CA PHE A 843 10.63 -12.91 -17.81
C PHE A 843 10.84 -12.43 -16.36
N LYS A 844 11.98 -11.81 -16.08
CA LYS A 844 12.27 -11.10 -14.83
C LYS A 844 12.73 -9.70 -15.20
N GLY A 845 12.15 -8.67 -14.59
CA GLY A 845 12.48 -7.31 -14.96
C GLY A 845 11.75 -6.22 -14.21
N LYS A 846 11.82 -5.03 -14.77
CA LYS A 846 11.26 -3.81 -14.21
C LYS A 846 10.14 -3.27 -15.09
N ILE A 847 9.01 -2.86 -14.48
CA ILE A 847 7.97 -2.15 -15.22
C ILE A 847 8.48 -0.78 -15.66
N VAL A 848 8.54 -0.54 -16.97
CA VAL A 848 9.00 0.71 -17.61
C VAL A 848 7.92 1.43 -18.41
N GLY A 849 6.73 0.83 -18.55
CA GLY A 849 5.59 1.48 -19.21
C GLY A 849 4.27 0.83 -18.82
N VAL A 850 3.23 1.64 -18.62
CA VAL A 850 1.86 1.17 -18.38
C VAL A 850 0.89 2.12 -19.07
N GLU A 851 0.10 1.62 -20.02
CA GLU A 851 -0.97 2.36 -20.68
C GLU A 851 -2.33 1.74 -20.37
N ARG A 852 -3.36 2.58 -20.22
CA ARG A 852 -4.74 2.15 -19.94
C ARG A 852 -5.75 2.96 -20.73
N VAL A 853 -6.72 2.27 -21.33
CA VAL A 853 -7.84 2.84 -22.06
C VAL A 853 -9.11 2.04 -21.77
N LEU A 854 -10.19 2.72 -21.42
CA LEU A 854 -11.48 2.07 -21.22
C LEU A 854 -12.21 1.85 -22.56
N ARG A 855 -12.67 0.63 -22.85
CA ARG A 855 -13.54 0.33 -24.00
C ARG A 855 -14.63 -0.66 -23.62
N LYS A 856 -15.90 -0.34 -23.89
CA LYS A 856 -17.06 -1.22 -23.64
C LYS A 856 -17.08 -1.83 -22.22
N GLY A 857 -16.75 -1.02 -21.21
CA GLY A 857 -16.74 -1.41 -19.79
C GLY A 857 -15.46 -2.12 -19.32
N HIS A 858 -14.57 -2.56 -20.22
CA HIS A 858 -13.31 -3.19 -19.84
C HIS A 858 -12.13 -2.22 -19.91
N VAL A 859 -11.18 -2.38 -18.99
CA VAL A 859 -9.90 -1.68 -19.05
C VAL A 859 -9.00 -2.47 -19.99
N TYR A 860 -8.69 -1.88 -21.14
CA TYR A 860 -7.66 -2.37 -22.03
C TYR A 860 -6.36 -1.65 -21.72
N GLY A 861 -5.25 -2.33 -21.83
CA GLY A 861 -3.96 -1.69 -21.64
C GLY A 861 -2.81 -2.57 -22.01
N GLU A 862 -1.62 -2.01 -21.85
CA GLU A 862 -0.37 -2.67 -22.12
C GLU A 862 0.62 -2.35 -21.00
N LEU A 863 1.28 -3.40 -20.52
CA LEU A 863 2.38 -3.33 -19.58
C LEU A 863 3.68 -3.63 -20.32
N VAL A 864 4.71 -2.79 -20.15
CA VAL A 864 6.05 -2.99 -20.72
C VAL A 864 7.06 -3.21 -19.60
N ILE A 865 7.81 -4.31 -19.69
CA ILE A 865 8.82 -4.73 -18.72
C ILE A 865 10.18 -4.80 -19.40
N GLU A 866 11.18 -4.14 -18.82
CA GLU A 866 12.59 -4.20 -19.23
C GLU A 866 13.34 -5.25 -18.40
N GLY A 867 14.17 -6.08 -19.05
CA GLY A 867 14.96 -7.10 -18.37
C GLY A 867 15.90 -6.50 -17.32
N ALA A 868 15.94 -7.09 -16.13
CA ALA A 868 16.83 -6.72 -15.04
C ALA A 868 17.27 -7.98 -14.28
N ASP A 869 18.46 -7.95 -13.68
CA ASP A 869 18.93 -9.05 -12.83
C ASP A 869 18.22 -8.99 -11.47
N ILE A 870 17.43 -10.01 -11.16
CA ILE A 870 16.60 -10.09 -9.94
C ILE A 870 17.16 -11.14 -8.96
N SER A 871 18.28 -11.82 -9.30
CA SER A 871 18.85 -12.90 -8.48
C SER A 871 19.76 -12.38 -7.37
N SER A 872 19.64 -12.93 -6.15
CA SER A 872 20.31 -12.40 -4.95
C SER A 872 21.52 -13.19 -4.46
N SER A 873 21.97 -14.20 -5.21
CA SER A 873 23.07 -15.10 -4.81
C SER A 873 24.30 -14.99 -5.73
N GLU A 874 25.15 -14.00 -5.49
CA GLU A 874 26.58 -14.15 -5.81
C GLU A 874 27.25 -14.83 -4.61
N GLU A 875 27.43 -16.15 -4.67
CA GLU A 875 28.36 -16.82 -3.75
C GLU A 875 29.79 -16.31 -4.04
N PRO A 876 30.59 -15.94 -3.03
CA PRO A 876 31.94 -15.44 -3.26
C PRO A 876 32.80 -16.50 -3.97
N GLY A 877 33.13 -16.25 -5.24
CA GLY A 877 34.01 -17.11 -6.04
C GLY A 877 33.37 -17.80 -7.27
N GLN A 878 32.08 -17.62 -7.54
CA GLN A 878 31.49 -18.00 -8.83
C GLN A 878 31.56 -16.85 -9.84
N GLU A 879 31.89 -17.15 -11.10
CA GLU A 879 31.80 -16.17 -12.20
C GLU A 879 30.37 -15.59 -12.28
N PRO A 880 30.20 -14.28 -12.59
CA PRO A 880 28.88 -13.69 -12.73
C PRO A 880 28.07 -14.49 -13.77
N LYS A 881 26.91 -14.99 -13.35
CA LYS A 881 25.98 -15.66 -14.27
C LYS A 881 25.61 -14.67 -15.37
N LYS A 882 25.68 -15.10 -16.64
CA LYS A 882 25.20 -14.30 -17.78
C LYS A 882 23.77 -13.82 -17.50
N GLU A 883 23.50 -12.54 -17.76
CA GLU A 883 22.15 -11.96 -17.73
C GLU A 883 21.17 -12.85 -18.50
N GLN A 884 20.27 -13.53 -17.78
CA GLN A 884 19.36 -14.51 -18.37
C GLN A 884 18.18 -13.83 -19.10
N PHE A 885 17.79 -12.64 -18.65
CA PHE A 885 16.64 -11.90 -19.17
C PHE A 885 17.09 -10.51 -19.64
N THR A 886 17.10 -10.30 -20.95
CA THR A 886 17.47 -9.03 -21.59
C THR A 886 16.40 -8.60 -22.59
N GLY A 887 16.35 -7.30 -22.91
CA GLY A 887 15.36 -6.72 -23.81
C GLY A 887 14.04 -6.36 -23.12
N PHE A 888 12.95 -6.35 -23.88
CA PHE A 888 11.63 -5.93 -23.40
C PHE A 888 10.58 -7.02 -23.60
N VAL A 889 9.63 -7.11 -22.68
CA VAL A 889 8.41 -7.91 -22.83
C VAL A 889 7.20 -6.99 -22.66
N LYS A 890 6.24 -7.12 -23.58
CA LYS A 890 4.93 -6.48 -23.50
C LYS A 890 3.86 -7.48 -23.08
N ILE A 891 2.97 -7.03 -22.21
CA ILE A 891 1.83 -7.79 -21.69
C ILE A 891 0.55 -6.97 -21.97
N PRO A 892 -0.15 -7.25 -23.08
CA PRO A 892 -1.48 -6.68 -23.29
C PRO A 892 -2.49 -7.30 -22.32
N PHE A 893 -3.42 -6.49 -21.83
CA PHE A 893 -4.47 -6.94 -20.92
C PHE A 893 -5.85 -6.34 -21.25
N LYS A 894 -6.91 -7.08 -20.87
CA LYS A 894 -8.31 -6.66 -20.87
C LYS A 894 -8.88 -7.08 -19.51
N ASN A 895 -8.72 -6.25 -18.49
CA ASN A 895 -8.80 -6.58 -17.06
C ASN A 895 -7.80 -7.67 -16.61
N GLU A 896 -7.67 -8.76 -17.37
CA GLU A 896 -6.71 -9.86 -17.19
C GLU A 896 -5.60 -9.79 -18.25
N ASN A 897 -4.41 -10.31 -17.93
CA ASN A 897 -3.28 -10.46 -18.83
C ASN A 897 -3.58 -11.49 -19.92
N ILE A 898 -3.35 -11.10 -21.18
CA ILE A 898 -3.75 -11.88 -22.35
C ILE A 898 -2.57 -12.60 -22.99
N ALA A 899 -1.45 -11.92 -23.15
CA ALA A 899 -0.25 -12.43 -23.81
C ALA A 899 1.02 -11.91 -23.12
N ALA A 900 2.13 -12.61 -23.30
CA ALA A 900 3.47 -12.12 -23.01
C ALA A 900 4.27 -12.23 -24.32
N ILE A 901 4.74 -11.09 -24.84
CA ILE A 901 5.33 -10.99 -26.18
C ILE A 901 6.64 -10.23 -26.06
N LYS A 902 7.72 -10.73 -26.67
CA LYS A 902 8.99 -10.00 -26.75
C LYS A 902 8.79 -8.72 -27.57
N ALA A 903 9.43 -7.64 -27.14
CA ALA A 903 9.38 -6.33 -27.78
C ALA A 903 10.79 -5.80 -28.07
N SER A 904 10.91 -5.03 -29.15
CA SER A 904 12.18 -4.46 -29.61
C SER A 904 12.50 -3.10 -28.98
N SER A 905 11.52 -2.43 -28.34
CA SER A 905 11.71 -1.14 -27.68
C SER A 905 10.75 -0.93 -26.50
N ALA A 906 11.08 0.05 -25.64
CA ALA A 906 10.25 0.46 -24.50
C ALA A 906 9.02 1.31 -24.87
N LYS A 907 8.86 1.72 -26.14
CA LYS A 907 7.76 2.61 -26.54
C LYS A 907 6.45 1.83 -26.62
N SER A 908 5.55 2.09 -25.68
CA SER A 908 4.15 1.71 -25.76
C SER A 908 3.40 2.64 -26.71
N GLY A 909 2.42 2.11 -27.43
CA GLY A 909 1.49 2.93 -28.17
C GLY A 909 0.43 2.13 -28.93
N PRO A 910 -0.78 2.68 -29.12
CA PRO A 910 -1.89 2.01 -29.81
C PRO A 910 -1.66 1.73 -31.30
N GLN A 911 -0.48 2.02 -31.85
CA GLN A 911 -0.11 1.82 -33.25
C GLN A 911 0.54 0.46 -33.56
N GLU A 912 0.80 -0.41 -32.56
CA GLU A 912 1.43 -1.73 -32.80
C GLU A 912 0.49 -2.94 -32.69
N ALA A 913 -0.79 -2.76 -32.35
CA ALA A 913 -1.74 -3.87 -32.35
C ALA A 913 -1.93 -4.39 -33.79
N GLY A 914 -1.44 -5.61 -34.07
CA GLY A 914 -1.38 -6.20 -35.41
C GLY A 914 0.02 -6.21 -36.06
N THR A 915 1.05 -5.69 -35.39
CA THR A 915 2.46 -5.82 -35.81
C THR A 915 3.22 -6.89 -35.03
N GLU A 916 2.56 -7.59 -34.09
CA GLU A 916 3.17 -8.69 -33.34
C GLU A 916 3.47 -9.91 -34.23
N MET A 917 4.68 -10.44 -34.09
CA MET A 917 5.11 -11.63 -34.81
C MET A 917 4.91 -12.87 -33.95
N GLN A 918 4.49 -13.97 -34.57
CA GLN A 918 4.25 -15.25 -33.88
C GLN A 918 5.48 -15.77 -33.11
N GLU A 919 6.67 -15.51 -33.63
CA GLU A 919 7.96 -15.94 -33.04
C GLU A 919 8.33 -15.20 -31.75
N ASP A 920 7.71 -14.04 -31.50
CA ASP A 920 7.94 -13.24 -30.29
C ASP A 920 7.02 -13.62 -29.12
N VAL A 921 5.99 -14.44 -29.38
CA VAL A 921 5.01 -14.85 -28.35
C VAL A 921 5.66 -15.84 -27.38
N LEU A 922 5.80 -15.43 -26.11
CA LEU A 922 6.29 -16.27 -25.01
C LEU A 922 5.17 -17.14 -24.42
N ALA A 923 3.99 -16.54 -24.26
CA ALA A 923 2.77 -17.19 -23.79
C ALA A 923 1.55 -16.39 -24.27
N ILE A 924 0.41 -17.06 -24.46
CA ILE A 924 -0.86 -16.42 -24.81
C ILE A 924 -2.02 -17.26 -24.30
N VAL A 925 -3.14 -16.62 -23.99
CA VAL A 925 -4.39 -17.30 -23.60
C VAL A 925 -4.72 -18.50 -24.51
N PRO A 926 -5.26 -19.62 -23.97
CA PRO A 926 -5.78 -19.76 -22.60
C PRO A 926 -4.73 -19.88 -21.49
N ASP A 927 -3.43 -20.05 -21.80
CA ASP A 927 -2.38 -20.15 -20.78
C ASP A 927 -2.40 -18.93 -19.84
N LEU A 928 -2.16 -19.19 -18.56
CA LEU A 928 -2.18 -18.18 -17.52
C LEU A 928 -0.90 -17.38 -17.58
N ILE A 929 -1.04 -16.06 -17.48
CA ILE A 929 0.08 -15.11 -17.41
C ILE A 929 -0.07 -14.32 -16.13
N ALA A 930 0.74 -14.66 -15.13
CA ALA A 930 0.74 -14.00 -13.84
C ALA A 930 1.95 -13.08 -13.73
N VAL A 931 1.74 -11.88 -13.18
CA VAL A 931 2.81 -10.94 -12.85
C VAL A 931 2.87 -10.86 -11.34
N ILE A 932 4.02 -11.22 -10.76
CA ILE A 932 4.26 -11.20 -9.32
C ILE A 932 5.33 -10.18 -8.97
N ASP A 933 5.22 -9.57 -7.79
CA ASP A 933 6.24 -8.71 -7.20
C ASP A 933 7.47 -9.56 -6.85
N ALA A 934 8.61 -9.19 -7.41
CA ALA A 934 9.88 -9.88 -7.19
C ALA A 934 10.36 -9.83 -5.72
N GLN A 935 9.86 -8.88 -4.92
CA GLN A 935 10.32 -8.66 -3.54
C GLN A 935 9.58 -9.49 -2.50
N ASN A 936 8.33 -9.88 -2.76
CA ASN A 936 7.49 -10.60 -1.80
C ASN A 936 6.73 -11.80 -2.40
N GLY A 937 6.74 -11.97 -3.73
CA GLY A 937 6.04 -13.05 -4.42
C GLY A 937 4.52 -12.89 -4.51
N GLU A 938 3.93 -11.74 -4.15
CA GLU A 938 2.50 -11.47 -4.34
C GLU A 938 2.17 -11.19 -5.80
N ALA A 939 0.94 -11.51 -6.21
CA ALA A 939 0.42 -11.05 -7.48
C ALA A 939 0.28 -9.53 -7.50
N ILE A 940 0.53 -8.95 -8.67
CA ILE A 940 0.22 -7.55 -8.95
C ILE A 940 -0.95 -7.52 -9.94
N GLY A 941 -2.07 -6.96 -9.52
CA GLY A 941 -3.25 -6.79 -10.37
C GLY A 941 -3.04 -5.73 -11.46
N THR A 942 -3.79 -5.79 -12.56
CA THR A 942 -3.77 -4.74 -13.59
C THR A 942 -4.07 -3.32 -13.06
N PRO A 943 -4.91 -3.11 -12.01
CA PRO A 943 -5.08 -1.80 -11.39
C PRO A 943 -3.86 -1.35 -10.58
N GLU A 944 -2.97 -2.26 -10.20
CA GLU A 944 -1.79 -2.04 -9.35
C GLU A 944 -0.50 -1.86 -10.16
N TYR A 945 -0.49 -2.15 -11.48
CA TYR A 945 0.70 -1.91 -12.31
C TYR A 945 1.13 -0.45 -12.25
N ARG A 946 2.37 -0.20 -11.86
CA ARG A 946 3.00 1.12 -11.82
C ARG A 946 4.41 1.04 -12.39
N TYR A 947 4.83 2.11 -13.03
CA TYR A 947 6.23 2.29 -13.42
C TYR A 947 7.12 2.12 -12.18
N GLY A 948 8.22 1.39 -12.31
CA GLY A 948 9.19 1.26 -11.23
C GLY A 948 9.20 -0.09 -10.52
N LEU A 949 8.11 -0.86 -10.55
CA LEU A 949 8.02 -2.12 -9.82
C LEU A 949 8.93 -3.20 -10.41
N LEU A 950 9.60 -3.96 -9.54
CA LEU A 950 10.36 -5.15 -9.93
C LEU A 950 9.42 -6.34 -9.94
N VAL A 951 9.38 -7.06 -11.05
CA VAL A 951 8.37 -8.09 -11.31
C VAL A 951 8.97 -9.34 -11.93
N THR A 952 8.32 -10.46 -11.67
CA THR A 952 8.52 -11.72 -12.38
C THR A 952 7.25 -12.10 -13.12
N VAL A 953 7.39 -12.48 -14.39
CA VAL A 953 6.30 -12.93 -15.25
C VAL A 953 6.32 -14.45 -15.30
N LEU A 954 5.24 -15.06 -14.84
CA LEU A 954 5.02 -16.51 -14.86
C LEU A 954 4.02 -16.87 -15.96
N GLY A 955 4.33 -17.95 -16.67
CA GLY A 955 3.41 -18.63 -17.57
C GLY A 955 3.02 -19.99 -16.98
N ILE A 956 1.73 -20.33 -16.97
CA ILE A 956 1.23 -21.64 -16.51
C ILE A 956 0.30 -22.21 -17.58
N ALA A 957 0.52 -23.47 -17.95
CA ALA A 957 -0.26 -24.16 -18.97
C ALA A 957 -1.74 -24.26 -18.59
N ALA A 958 -2.62 -23.91 -19.52
CA ALA A 958 -4.05 -23.99 -19.33
C ALA A 958 -4.55 -25.43 -19.22
N SER A 959 -5.63 -25.62 -18.47
CA SER A 959 -6.32 -26.91 -18.37
C SER A 959 -6.69 -27.49 -19.74
N ASP A 960 -6.63 -28.81 -19.83
CA ASP A 960 -7.11 -29.60 -20.96
C ASP A 960 -8.62 -29.42 -21.22
N ARG A 961 -9.40 -28.94 -20.25
CA ARG A 961 -10.79 -28.51 -20.46
C ARG A 961 -10.93 -27.37 -21.46
N TRP A 962 -9.90 -26.53 -21.61
CA TRP A 962 -9.83 -25.46 -22.60
C TRP A 962 -9.12 -25.88 -23.87
N THR A 963 -8.02 -26.61 -23.75
CA THR A 963 -7.12 -26.89 -24.88
C THR A 963 -7.44 -28.20 -25.61
N GLY A 964 -8.23 -29.09 -24.99
CA GLY A 964 -8.59 -30.40 -25.53
C GLY A 964 -9.67 -30.37 -26.61
N SER A 965 -10.28 -29.21 -26.91
CA SER A 965 -11.28 -29.08 -27.97
C SER A 965 -11.11 -27.79 -28.78
N THR A 966 -11.49 -27.83 -30.06
CA THR A 966 -11.48 -26.64 -30.93
C THR A 966 -12.36 -25.51 -30.37
N ARG A 967 -13.53 -25.87 -29.84
CA ARG A 967 -14.47 -24.92 -29.22
C ARG A 967 -13.88 -24.23 -27.98
N GLY A 968 -13.09 -24.94 -27.19
CA GLY A 968 -12.38 -24.34 -26.05
C GLY A 968 -11.41 -23.24 -26.49
N LEU A 969 -10.68 -23.46 -27.59
CA LEU A 969 -9.79 -22.45 -28.17
C LEU A 969 -10.54 -21.30 -28.85
N GLU A 970 -11.70 -21.55 -29.47
CA GLU A 970 -12.56 -20.48 -30.03
C GLU A 970 -13.13 -19.55 -28.95
N ILE A 971 -13.37 -20.06 -27.74
CA ILE A 971 -13.97 -19.32 -26.62
C ILE A 971 -12.91 -18.67 -25.74
N GLY A 972 -11.86 -19.40 -25.40
CA GLY A 972 -10.86 -19.01 -24.41
C GLY A 972 -9.47 -18.70 -24.97
N GLY A 973 -9.26 -18.88 -26.28
CA GLY A 973 -7.98 -18.65 -26.97
C GLY A 973 -7.86 -17.28 -27.64
N PRO A 974 -6.77 -17.02 -28.39
CA PRO A 974 -6.36 -15.68 -28.82
C PRO A 974 -7.41 -14.91 -29.62
N GLU A 975 -8.14 -15.60 -30.50
CA GLU A 975 -9.17 -15.00 -31.35
C GLU A 975 -10.30 -14.35 -30.54
N ALA A 976 -10.72 -14.97 -29.43
CA ALA A 976 -11.76 -14.43 -28.54
C ALA A 976 -11.40 -13.08 -27.92
N PHE A 977 -10.09 -12.76 -27.87
CA PHE A 977 -9.55 -11.52 -27.34
C PHE A 977 -9.12 -10.53 -28.43
N GLY A 978 -9.37 -10.84 -29.70
CA GLY A 978 -9.03 -9.99 -30.84
C GLY A 978 -7.61 -10.20 -31.39
N PHE A 979 -6.91 -11.26 -30.98
CA PHE A 979 -5.58 -11.63 -31.51
C PHE A 979 -5.69 -12.66 -32.63
N SER A 980 -6.50 -12.37 -33.67
CA SER A 980 -6.74 -13.31 -34.78
C SER A 980 -5.51 -13.55 -35.67
N HIS A 981 -4.50 -12.68 -35.60
CA HIS A 981 -3.22 -12.83 -36.29
C HIS A 981 -2.23 -13.76 -35.56
N LEU A 982 -2.47 -14.06 -34.28
CA LEU A 982 -1.63 -14.94 -33.48
C LEU A 982 -2.30 -16.31 -33.28
N LYS A 983 -1.50 -17.37 -33.32
CA LYS A 983 -1.92 -18.75 -33.07
C LYS A 983 -1.57 -19.16 -31.65
N TYR A 984 -2.46 -19.91 -31.02
CA TYR A 984 -2.19 -20.55 -29.75
C TYR A 984 -1.21 -21.73 -29.94
N HIS A 985 -0.04 -21.62 -29.32
CA HIS A 985 0.88 -22.72 -29.10
C HIS A 985 1.00 -22.93 -27.59
N PRO A 986 0.69 -24.13 -27.06
CA PRO A 986 0.77 -24.38 -25.64
C PRO A 986 2.15 -24.06 -25.08
N LEU A 987 2.19 -23.31 -23.98
CA LEU A 987 3.42 -23.04 -23.24
C LEU A 987 4.11 -24.33 -22.76
N GLY A 988 3.29 -25.32 -22.41
CA GLY A 988 3.68 -26.58 -21.82
C GLY A 988 2.54 -27.60 -21.85
N SER A 989 2.69 -28.68 -21.10
CA SER A 989 1.65 -29.68 -20.89
C SER A 989 0.93 -29.43 -19.57
N PHE A 990 -0.39 -29.44 -19.59
CA PHE A 990 -1.18 -29.35 -18.36
C PHE A 990 -0.87 -30.53 -17.44
N VAL A 991 -0.60 -30.23 -16.18
CA VAL A 991 -0.46 -31.22 -15.11
C VAL A 991 -1.61 -30.97 -14.14
N LYS A 992 -2.43 -32.00 -13.90
CA LYS A 992 -3.54 -31.88 -12.95
C LYS A 992 -2.98 -31.56 -11.56
N PRO A 993 -3.46 -30.52 -10.87
CA PRO A 993 -2.96 -30.18 -9.54
C PRO A 993 -3.18 -31.32 -8.54
N GLN A 994 -2.23 -31.48 -7.61
CA GLN A 994 -2.34 -32.45 -6.54
C GLN A 994 -3.38 -31.98 -5.52
N SER A 995 -4.41 -32.79 -5.32
CA SER A 995 -5.50 -32.55 -4.36
C SER A 995 -4.97 -32.58 -2.93
N VAL A 996 -5.22 -31.50 -2.17
CA VAL A 996 -4.96 -31.43 -0.72
C VAL A 996 -5.78 -32.49 0.00
N ILE A 997 -7.01 -32.73 -0.45
CA ILE A 997 -7.91 -33.73 0.13
C ILE A 997 -7.31 -35.13 -0.01
N ASP A 998 -6.78 -35.49 -1.17
CA ASP A 998 -6.24 -36.84 -1.39
C ASP A 998 -4.90 -37.08 -0.69
N GLU A 999 -4.09 -36.02 -0.53
CA GLU A 999 -2.78 -36.11 0.13
C GLU A 999 -2.87 -36.20 1.65
N PHE A 1000 -3.75 -35.41 2.27
CA PHE A 1000 -3.76 -35.21 3.73
C PHE A 1000 -4.92 -35.92 4.45
N ASN A 1001 -5.72 -36.74 3.75
CA ASN A 1001 -6.84 -37.45 4.36
C ASN A 1001 -6.38 -38.43 5.44
N VAL A 1002 -6.70 -38.13 6.71
CA VAL A 1002 -6.40 -38.96 7.89
C VAL A 1002 -7.57 -39.85 8.32
#